data_AF-A0A2K6EQ04-F1
#
_entry.id   AF-A0A2K6EQ04-F1
#
_cell.length_a   1.000
_cell.length_b   1.000
_cell.length_c   1.000
_cell.angle_alpha   90.00
_cell.angle_beta   90.00
_cell.angle_gamma   90.00
#
_symmetry.space_group_name_H-M   'P 1'
#
loop_
_entity.id
_entity.type
_entity.pdbx_description
1 polymer ?
#
loop_
_entity_poly.entity_id
_entity_poly.type
_entity_poly.pdbx_seq_one_letter_code
_entity_poly.pdbx_strand_id
1 'polypeptide(L)'
;MSVPGVGVLLSWLSCCSLALWRYYSNSPNYNIFSTRSTIKLEYEGTSFSEWSVPETCSMQDKRSPTTELRCSSPGIQAIKPIVAGPDEEERYLYVDSSHTCFMWHYRTISFFENLTHVIIIWVFDPEHANPDELLGNAEEPSRNSIVLSTQLATLGQKPTIFTILRRKVYVPDGNINNGTWRITVPMTRDDVLKEIKGNQVTFQDCFIADAFFLLTSSLLTMPEIPGFLPISSQTGSQLISSWNPCVPSCAVVVADTETYQTNDSFHTWTRIRVPPNVLSDDERQSVAHVTLLHDGIFFIINGILYLKSFHAFKRLGRNENIPDGGIMGITSRKWCWIKYLLKNKGRRSNMVIWTENEVYLGYTSLEFVRIVTTAELKILLNLSPSATLTVHNIEYTGHPLELAVLLNYCIMCTVTKNIFIVIYNEDTKQWVFQDFMLDVPIDSFLVPHFLFSATPELVMHDKHRIYYCYHNFTVTGVLQTPTENGNLSMLSNDSIIHEVFVDYYGNIVVKMENNIIFYFKMSITDAIKLHVWVNSTIRTTFLLRTSGHIYLLHAFDNGTIQAQEYPLKLEAQSIAFKTKDKCPYTAFNNNVARIFYFLDKRDILNMWTQLVYPENVGLYTIVELYGPKILKIQQYTHYEIAFGHCTKTLTLTFSQNINYEGVDNYFQLQDQNTGLLLIQLRPSAYSKTCARAHKVFQMAVGCDIYKYITVKGFSKKGCLYHDFTYVIEKSYLRHRPSQNLKVRYDWEEYGCPLRLEFTEKFQPVIQLFNDNGFIQDVEANFIVWEIHGRDDYSFNTTMKQNGCLSEAQTWKSMIELNKHLPLEEVWGPQNYRHCFSYAVGKPGDLTQPYEIINSSNNNHIFWPLGHSGMYVFRVKILDPNYSFCNLTAVFAIETFGAIPSPGAYLVAAFLFILMLLFFTLLVLSYFRYMNIYRRHIYEPLHKPPKPKKS
;
A
#
# COMPACT_ATOMS: atom_id res chain seq x y z
N MET A 1 2.02 73.29 -21.21
CA MET A 1 1.45 72.30 -20.26
C MET A 1 2.59 71.43 -19.79
N SER A 2 2.82 71.44 -18.48
CA SER A 2 4.10 71.13 -17.87
C SER A 2 4.29 69.63 -17.64
N VAL A 3 5.54 69.22 -17.88
CA VAL A 3 6.17 67.90 -17.67
C VAL A 3 6.10 67.30 -16.23
N PRO A 4 5.72 68.02 -15.13
CA PRO A 4 5.61 67.40 -13.80
C PRO A 4 4.47 66.40 -13.63
N GLY A 5 3.43 66.41 -14.49
CA GLY A 5 2.25 65.57 -14.32
C GLY A 5 2.47 64.07 -14.62
N VAL A 6 3.46 63.74 -15.46
CA VAL A 6 3.73 62.35 -15.88
C VAL A 6 4.70 61.65 -14.91
N GLY A 7 5.60 62.40 -14.27
CA GLY A 7 6.51 61.88 -13.24
C GLY A 7 5.79 61.49 -11.94
N VAL A 8 4.72 62.21 -11.57
CA VAL A 8 3.91 61.88 -10.37
C VAL A 8 3.03 60.65 -10.61
N LEU A 9 2.51 60.46 -11.83
CA LEU A 9 1.73 59.27 -12.21
C LEU A 9 2.60 58.00 -12.30
N LEU A 10 3.82 58.10 -12.84
CA LEU A 10 4.78 56.98 -12.87
C LEU A 10 5.37 56.67 -11.49
N SER A 11 5.56 57.68 -10.63
CA SER A 11 5.96 57.47 -9.23
C SER A 11 4.85 56.85 -8.39
N TRP A 12 3.58 57.16 -8.65
CA TRP A 12 2.45 56.51 -7.98
C TRP A 12 2.26 55.07 -8.45
N LEU A 13 2.50 54.78 -9.73
CA LEU A 13 2.42 53.42 -10.29
C LEU A 13 3.58 52.52 -9.84
N SER A 14 4.76 53.07 -9.50
CA SER A 14 5.85 52.30 -8.89
C SER A 14 5.71 52.15 -7.36
N CYS A 15 4.73 52.81 -6.73
CA CYS A 15 4.55 52.82 -5.28
C CYS A 15 3.56 51.76 -4.77
N CYS A 16 2.99 50.95 -5.68
CA CYS A 16 2.03 49.89 -5.36
C CYS A 16 2.66 48.49 -5.32
N SER A 17 3.94 48.36 -4.96
CA SER A 17 4.39 47.10 -4.36
C SER A 17 3.80 47.05 -2.95
N LEU A 18 2.69 46.31 -2.77
CA LEU A 18 2.20 45.93 -1.45
C LEU A 18 3.38 45.41 -0.64
N ALA A 19 3.65 46.00 0.52
CA ALA A 19 4.72 45.50 1.35
C ALA A 19 4.35 44.12 1.87
N LEU A 20 5.35 43.26 2.03
CA LEU A 20 5.13 41.86 2.40
C LEU A 20 5.74 41.63 3.76
N TRP A 21 5.08 40.85 4.60
CA TRP A 21 5.73 40.38 5.82
C TRP A 21 5.49 38.90 6.06
N ARG A 22 6.49 38.25 6.65
CA ARG A 22 6.59 36.80 6.81
C ARG A 22 7.06 36.47 8.21
N TYR A 23 6.88 35.21 8.59
CA TYR A 23 7.39 34.70 9.84
C TYR A 23 7.90 33.27 9.71
N TYR A 24 8.94 32.96 10.47
CA TYR A 24 9.64 31.69 10.45
C TYR A 24 9.91 31.19 11.86
N SER A 25 10.15 29.89 11.98
CA SER A 25 10.68 29.27 13.18
C SER A 25 12.01 28.61 12.84
N ASN A 26 12.86 28.40 13.84
CA ASN A 26 14.06 27.57 13.69
C ASN A 26 13.70 26.09 13.46
N SER A 27 12.50 25.66 13.86
CA SER A 27 11.99 24.34 13.56
C SER A 27 11.57 24.23 12.08
N PRO A 28 12.03 23.23 11.31
CA PRO A 28 11.50 22.90 9.98
C PRO A 28 10.07 22.34 10.04
N ASN A 29 9.43 22.40 11.20
CA ASN A 29 8.05 22.01 11.38
C ASN A 29 7.35 23.01 12.31
N TYR A 30 6.44 23.81 11.76
CA TYR A 30 5.52 24.67 12.53
C TYR A 30 4.62 23.89 13.52
N ASN A 31 4.75 22.56 13.58
CA ASN A 31 4.23 21.74 14.68
C ASN A 31 4.80 22.14 16.05
N ILE A 32 6.02 22.68 16.12
CA ILE A 32 6.62 23.24 17.34
C ILE A 32 6.59 24.77 17.23
N PHE A 33 5.38 25.33 17.14
CA PHE A 33 5.15 26.76 17.25
C PHE A 33 4.56 27.05 18.64
N SER A 34 5.44 27.29 19.61
CA SER A 34 5.12 27.27 21.04
C SER A 34 5.74 28.44 21.79
N THR A 35 5.43 28.56 23.08
CA THR A 35 6.06 29.56 23.96
C THR A 35 7.57 29.43 24.11
N ARG A 36 8.16 28.30 23.66
CA ARG A 36 9.61 28.06 23.67
C ARG A 36 10.27 28.41 22.34
N SER A 37 9.50 28.58 21.28
CA SER A 37 10.02 28.75 19.92
C SER A 37 10.47 30.18 19.68
N THR A 38 11.64 30.36 19.07
CA THR A 38 12.03 31.68 18.54
C THR A 38 11.31 31.92 17.22
N ILE A 39 10.52 33.00 17.16
CA ILE A 39 9.75 33.38 15.96
C ILE A 39 10.50 34.52 15.27
N LYS A 40 10.98 34.29 14.05
CA LYS A 40 11.62 35.32 13.23
C LYS A 40 10.56 36.04 12.42
N LEU A 41 10.51 37.36 12.53
CA LEU A 41 9.64 38.24 11.74
C LEU A 41 10.47 38.93 10.67
N GLU A 42 9.94 39.03 9.46
CA GLU A 42 10.57 39.69 8.33
C GLU A 42 9.56 40.59 7.61
N TYR A 43 9.91 41.85 7.39
CA TYR A 43 9.14 42.79 6.58
C TYR A 43 9.97 43.25 5.37
N GLU A 44 9.37 43.15 4.18
CA GLU A 44 9.90 43.54 2.89
C GLU A 44 9.17 44.80 2.40
N GLY A 45 9.80 45.96 2.59
CA GLY A 45 9.27 47.26 2.16
C GLY A 45 10.02 48.43 2.78
N THR A 46 9.94 49.61 2.15
CA THR A 46 10.66 50.81 2.60
C THR A 46 9.88 51.66 3.61
N SER A 47 8.62 51.33 3.85
CA SER A 47 7.70 52.08 4.72
C SER A 47 7.64 51.60 6.17
N PHE A 48 8.47 50.61 6.55
CA PHE A 48 8.49 50.04 7.89
C PHE A 48 8.86 51.07 8.97
N SER A 49 8.12 51.09 10.08
CA SER A 49 8.40 51.93 11.25
C SER A 49 8.72 51.09 12.48
N GLU A 50 7.76 50.28 12.93
CA GLU A 50 7.95 49.41 14.09
C GLU A 50 6.94 48.24 14.14
N TRP A 51 7.21 47.20 14.92
CA TRP A 51 6.29 46.09 15.13
C TRP A 51 5.31 46.34 16.29
N SER A 52 4.01 46.15 16.08
CA SER A 52 3.01 46.07 17.13
C SER A 52 2.84 44.63 17.59
N VAL A 53 3.11 44.36 18.87
CA VAL A 53 2.99 43.04 19.49
C VAL A 53 2.32 43.13 20.87
N PRO A 54 1.69 42.06 21.37
CA PRO A 54 1.04 42.04 22.68
C PRO A 54 2.07 42.02 23.82
N GLU A 55 1.68 42.49 25.02
CA GLU A 55 2.55 42.50 26.22
C GLU A 55 3.07 41.11 26.63
N THR A 56 2.35 40.06 26.24
CA THR A 56 2.71 38.66 26.47
C THR A 56 3.89 38.18 25.63
N CYS A 57 4.32 38.96 24.63
CA CYS A 57 5.46 38.65 23.78
C CYS A 57 6.54 39.74 23.86
N SER A 58 7.80 39.34 23.83
CA SER A 58 8.97 40.22 23.81
C SER A 58 9.68 40.13 22.46
N MET A 59 10.20 41.27 21.98
CA MET A 59 11.00 41.34 20.75
C MET A 59 12.42 41.81 21.04
N GLN A 60 13.36 41.35 20.23
CA GLN A 60 14.75 41.79 20.31
C GLN A 60 14.93 43.25 19.87
N ASP A 61 14.43 43.61 18.68
CA ASP A 61 14.42 44.99 18.19
C ASP A 61 13.09 45.32 17.49
N LYS A 62 12.27 46.14 18.15
CA LYS A 62 10.95 46.55 17.67
C LYS A 62 11.02 47.38 16.37
N ARG A 63 12.14 48.05 16.08
CA ARG A 63 12.31 48.95 14.92
C ARG A 63 13.08 48.31 13.76
N SER A 64 13.56 47.08 13.94
CA SER A 64 14.18 46.34 12.84
C SER A 64 13.10 45.66 11.98
N PRO A 65 13.16 45.78 10.63
CA PRO A 65 12.26 45.04 9.74
C PRO A 65 12.47 43.53 9.83
N THR A 66 13.63 43.09 10.31
CA THR A 66 13.92 41.69 10.64
C THR A 66 14.25 41.56 12.13
N THR A 67 13.40 40.89 12.90
CA THR A 67 13.59 40.74 14.36
C THR A 67 13.14 39.37 14.85
N GLU A 68 13.58 38.99 16.05
CA GLU A 68 13.09 37.82 16.77
C GLU A 68 12.01 38.22 17.79
N LEU A 69 11.00 37.36 17.91
CA LEU A 69 9.86 37.45 18.81
C LEU A 69 9.79 36.18 19.68
N ARG A 70 9.54 36.35 20.98
CA ARG A 70 9.31 35.26 21.94
C ARG A 70 8.03 35.53 22.73
N CYS A 71 7.16 34.54 22.83
CA CYS A 71 5.90 34.68 23.55
C CYS A 71 5.89 33.83 24.83
N SER A 72 5.58 34.44 25.95
CA SER A 72 5.60 33.79 27.28
C SER A 72 4.31 33.06 27.63
N SER A 73 3.19 33.43 27.01
CA SER A 73 1.89 32.80 27.23
C SER A 73 1.37 32.09 25.97
N PRO A 74 0.74 30.91 26.13
CA PRO A 74 0.07 30.24 25.03
C PRO A 74 -1.21 30.99 24.66
N GLY A 75 -1.65 30.84 23.41
CA GLY A 75 -2.85 31.47 22.87
C GLY A 75 -2.60 32.22 21.58
N ILE A 76 -3.60 33.00 21.18
CA ILE A 76 -3.56 33.77 19.93
C ILE A 76 -2.92 35.13 20.20
N GLN A 77 -1.86 35.44 19.45
CA GLN A 77 -1.08 36.67 19.59
C GLN A 77 -1.27 37.53 18.33
N ALA A 78 -1.77 38.75 18.50
CA ALA A 78 -1.99 39.70 17.40
C ALA A 78 -0.70 40.45 17.07
N ILE A 79 -0.21 40.32 15.84
CA ILE A 79 1.05 40.90 15.39
C ILE A 79 0.81 41.67 14.10
N LYS A 80 1.38 42.88 14.04
CA LYS A 80 1.21 43.78 12.90
C LYS A 80 2.43 44.69 12.71
N PRO A 81 2.93 44.89 11.49
CA PRO A 81 3.89 45.95 11.20
C PRO A 81 3.19 47.31 11.14
N ILE A 82 3.74 48.31 11.83
CA ILE A 82 3.33 49.71 11.72
C ILE A 82 4.17 50.35 10.61
N VAL A 83 3.49 50.94 9.63
CA VAL A 83 4.12 51.52 8.44
C VAL A 83 3.68 52.98 8.25
N ALA A 84 4.48 53.77 7.53
CA ALA A 84 4.18 55.18 7.22
C ALA A 84 3.14 55.37 6.08
N GLY A 85 2.51 54.29 5.61
CA GLY A 85 1.63 54.24 4.44
C GLY A 85 0.26 53.59 4.72
N PRO A 86 -0.37 52.92 3.73
CA PRO A 86 -1.64 52.22 3.95
C PRO A 86 -1.48 51.15 5.02
N ASP A 87 -2.54 50.93 5.79
CA ASP A 87 -2.53 50.04 6.94
C ASP A 87 -2.27 48.59 6.51
N GLU A 88 -1.25 47.95 7.07
CA GLU A 88 -0.86 46.58 6.73
C GLU A 88 -1.72 45.53 7.43
N GLU A 89 -1.77 44.33 6.85
CA GLU A 89 -2.58 43.24 7.41
C GLU A 89 -2.03 42.74 8.75
N GLU A 90 -2.90 42.71 9.77
CA GLU A 90 -2.67 42.06 11.06
C GLU A 90 -2.78 40.52 10.93
N ARG A 91 -1.87 39.80 11.59
CA ARG A 91 -1.92 38.33 11.71
C ARG A 91 -2.10 37.91 13.16
N TYR A 92 -2.82 36.81 13.36
CA TYR A 92 -3.16 36.23 14.65
C TYR A 92 -2.45 34.88 14.79
N LEU A 93 -1.24 34.88 15.34
CA LEU A 93 -0.43 33.67 15.44
C LEU A 93 -0.86 32.85 16.67
N TYR A 94 -1.21 31.58 16.46
CA TYR A 94 -1.53 30.66 17.54
C TYR A 94 -0.23 30.06 18.12
N VAL A 95 0.12 30.44 19.35
CA VAL A 95 1.28 29.94 20.09
C VAL A 95 0.83 28.86 21.06
N ASP A 96 1.35 27.64 20.92
CA ASP A 96 0.94 26.49 21.75
C ASP A 96 1.75 26.35 23.05
N SER A 97 1.20 25.64 24.05
CA SER A 97 1.94 25.15 25.22
C SER A 97 2.43 23.72 24.98
N SER A 98 3.34 23.55 24.02
CA SER A 98 3.82 22.22 23.63
C SER A 98 4.85 21.67 24.62
N HIS A 99 4.70 20.39 24.98
CA HIS A 99 5.73 19.60 25.66
C HIS A 99 6.73 18.96 24.68
N THR A 100 6.61 19.21 23.39
CA THR A 100 7.54 18.69 22.38
C THR A 100 8.59 19.75 22.07
N CYS A 101 9.85 19.47 22.39
CA CYS A 101 10.94 20.43 22.23
C CYS A 101 12.05 19.91 21.30
N PHE A 102 12.23 18.59 21.25
CA PHE A 102 13.34 17.99 20.53
C PHE A 102 12.86 17.28 19.27
N MET A 103 13.75 17.12 18.30
CA MET A 103 13.46 16.46 17.02
C MET A 103 14.50 15.39 16.71
N TRP A 104 14.09 14.41 15.91
CA TRP A 104 14.99 13.41 15.34
C TRP A 104 15.70 13.98 14.12
N HIS A 105 17.03 13.86 14.09
CA HIS A 105 17.82 13.97 12.86
C HIS A 105 18.23 12.56 12.43
N TYR A 106 18.32 12.34 11.13
CA TYR A 106 18.78 11.06 10.58
C TYR A 106 19.65 11.25 9.35
N ARG A 107 20.56 10.31 9.14
CA ARG A 107 21.38 10.15 7.94
C ARG A 107 21.25 8.71 7.44
N THR A 108 21.15 8.55 6.12
CA THR A 108 21.03 7.23 5.49
C THR A 108 22.29 6.88 4.72
N ILE A 109 22.81 5.67 4.95
CA ILE A 109 23.87 5.05 4.14
C ILE A 109 23.27 3.86 3.40
N SER A 110 23.45 3.80 2.08
CA SER A 110 22.85 2.76 1.24
C SER A 110 23.91 1.76 0.77
N PHE A 111 23.65 0.46 0.98
CA PHE A 111 24.51 -0.64 0.55
C PHE A 111 23.80 -1.45 -0.54
N PHE A 112 24.14 -1.16 -1.80
CA PHE A 112 23.49 -1.78 -2.96
C PHE A 112 23.83 -3.26 -3.15
N GLU A 113 24.96 -3.74 -2.62
CA GLU A 113 25.38 -5.15 -2.73
C GLU A 113 24.44 -6.09 -1.96
N ASN A 114 24.03 -5.69 -0.75
CA ASN A 114 23.17 -6.48 0.13
C ASN A 114 21.73 -5.95 0.20
N LEU A 115 21.40 -4.91 -0.57
CA LEU A 115 20.11 -4.22 -0.57
C LEU A 115 19.66 -3.80 0.85
N THR A 116 20.56 -3.17 1.60
CA THR A 116 20.28 -2.66 2.96
C THR A 116 20.60 -1.16 3.08
N HIS A 117 19.85 -0.49 3.96
CA HIS A 117 20.15 0.86 4.43
C HIS A 117 20.57 0.81 5.89
N VAL A 118 21.61 1.54 6.24
CA VAL A 118 21.97 1.82 7.62
C VAL A 118 21.57 3.26 7.92
N ILE A 119 20.68 3.43 8.89
CA ILE A 119 20.17 4.72 9.30
C ILE A 119 20.84 5.11 10.61
N ILE A 120 21.53 6.24 10.59
CA ILE A 120 22.18 6.85 11.74
C ILE A 120 21.24 7.93 12.27
N ILE A 121 20.85 7.85 13.55
CA ILE A 121 19.84 8.72 14.16
C ILE A 121 20.43 9.41 15.39
N TRP A 122 20.07 10.67 15.61
CA TRP A 122 20.33 11.39 16.86
C TRP A 122 19.21 12.40 17.15
N VAL A 123 19.23 12.96 18.35
CA VAL A 123 18.29 13.99 18.81
C VAL A 123 18.99 15.34 18.78
N PHE A 124 18.29 16.36 18.27
CA PHE A 124 18.75 17.75 18.31
C PHE A 124 17.68 18.67 18.92
N ASP A 125 18.14 19.80 19.44
CA ASP A 125 17.30 20.90 19.90
C ASP A 125 17.26 21.99 18.81
N PRO A 126 16.13 22.26 18.15
CA PRO A 126 16.02 23.27 17.09
C PRO A 126 16.40 24.69 17.53
N GLU A 127 16.34 25.03 18.82
CA GLU A 127 16.75 26.37 19.30
C GLU A 127 18.26 26.50 19.50
N HIS A 128 18.99 25.38 19.60
CA HIS A 128 20.45 25.36 19.86
C HIS A 128 21.25 24.51 18.87
N ALA A 129 20.62 24.11 17.76
CA ALA A 129 21.22 23.26 16.74
C ALA A 129 22.14 24.03 15.80
N ASN A 130 23.09 23.31 15.21
CA ASN A 130 23.91 23.84 14.13
C ASN A 130 23.03 24.11 12.89
N PRO A 131 23.23 25.19 12.11
CA PRO A 131 22.61 25.39 10.80
C PRO A 131 22.49 24.13 9.92
N ASP A 132 23.52 23.27 9.88
CA ASP A 132 23.48 22.04 9.08
C ASP A 132 22.45 21.02 9.59
N GLU A 133 22.24 20.93 10.92
CA GLU A 133 21.23 20.06 11.53
C GLU A 133 19.82 20.61 11.28
N LEU A 134 19.65 21.94 11.28
CA LEU A 134 18.38 22.60 10.94
C LEU A 134 18.00 22.41 9.48
N LEU A 135 18.99 22.45 8.58
CA LEU A 135 18.81 22.23 7.15
C LEU A 135 18.66 20.74 6.78
N GLY A 136 18.95 19.83 7.71
CA GLY A 136 18.93 18.38 7.46
C GLY A 136 20.13 17.84 6.68
N ASN A 137 21.21 18.64 6.58
CA ASN A 137 22.43 18.33 5.83
C ASN A 137 23.57 17.83 6.72
N ALA A 138 23.38 17.78 8.05
CA ALA A 138 24.42 17.39 8.98
C ALA A 138 24.81 15.92 8.80
N GLU A 139 26.11 15.68 8.58
CA GLU A 139 26.67 14.34 8.43
C GLU A 139 26.98 13.67 9.78
N GLU A 140 27.17 14.48 10.82
CA GLU A 140 27.48 14.11 12.20
C GLU A 140 26.76 15.05 13.19
N PRO A 141 26.42 14.56 14.41
CA PRO A 141 25.75 15.38 15.42
C PRO A 141 26.65 16.51 15.94
N SER A 142 26.07 17.68 16.21
CA SER A 142 26.78 18.75 16.90
C SER A 142 27.14 18.36 18.35
N ARG A 143 28.07 19.07 18.97
CA ARG A 143 28.47 18.81 20.37
C ARG A 143 27.27 18.85 21.33
N ASN A 144 26.31 19.74 21.08
CA ASN A 144 25.08 19.85 21.86
C ASN A 144 24.19 18.60 21.65
N SER A 145 23.97 18.20 20.39
CA SER A 145 23.20 17.01 20.04
C SER A 145 23.80 15.71 20.57
N ILE A 146 25.14 15.59 20.62
CA ILE A 146 25.83 14.43 21.22
C ILE A 146 25.48 14.31 22.71
N VAL A 147 25.58 15.41 23.46
CA VAL A 147 25.29 15.43 24.90
C VAL A 147 23.80 15.13 25.13
N LEU A 148 22.92 15.80 24.41
CA LEU A 148 21.46 15.63 24.50
C LEU A 148 21.05 14.17 24.22
N SER A 149 21.53 13.60 23.12
CA SER A 149 21.23 12.22 22.72
C SER A 149 21.73 11.21 23.74
N THR A 150 22.93 11.43 24.29
CA THR A 150 23.52 10.54 25.31
C THR A 150 22.76 10.60 26.64
N GLN A 151 22.32 11.79 27.06
CA GLN A 151 21.50 11.96 28.26
C GLN A 151 20.15 11.27 28.11
N LEU A 152 19.45 11.51 27.00
CA LEU A 152 18.18 10.86 26.69
C LEU A 152 18.32 9.33 26.63
N ALA A 153 19.39 8.82 26.00
CA ALA A 153 19.68 7.39 25.97
C ALA A 153 19.83 6.79 27.38
N THR A 154 20.51 7.52 28.28
CA THR A 154 20.70 7.12 29.68
C THR A 154 19.37 7.08 30.45
N LEU A 155 18.43 7.97 30.10
CA LEU A 155 17.06 7.99 30.64
C LEU A 155 16.14 6.91 30.03
N GLY A 156 16.66 6.03 29.18
CA GLY A 156 15.91 4.93 28.58
C GLY A 156 15.34 5.24 27.18
N GLN A 157 15.77 6.34 26.56
CA GLN A 157 15.32 6.67 25.21
C GLN A 157 15.95 5.75 24.17
N LYS A 158 15.10 5.23 23.27
CA LYS A 158 15.53 4.36 22.16
C LYS A 158 14.72 4.67 20.90
N PRO A 159 15.34 5.14 19.80
CA PRO A 159 14.62 5.32 18.55
C PRO A 159 14.25 3.95 17.97
N THR A 160 13.04 3.84 17.45
CA THR A 160 12.54 2.66 16.76
C THR A 160 11.92 3.10 15.45
N ILE A 161 12.29 2.43 14.36
CA ILE A 161 11.74 2.71 13.04
C ILE A 161 10.53 1.80 12.81
N PHE A 162 9.39 2.42 12.60
CA PHE A 162 8.15 1.77 12.19
C PHE A 162 7.95 1.97 10.70
N THR A 163 7.62 0.89 10.02
CA THR A 163 7.15 0.97 8.64
C THR A 163 5.63 1.08 8.60
N ILE A 164 5.10 1.97 7.74
CA ILE A 164 3.68 2.30 7.75
C ILE A 164 2.84 1.23 7.07
N LEU A 165 3.33 0.62 5.98
CA LEU A 165 2.54 -0.33 5.19
C LEU A 165 2.70 -1.78 5.68
N ARG A 166 3.93 -2.24 5.94
CA ARG A 166 4.18 -3.63 6.38
C ARG A 166 4.18 -3.77 7.91
N ARG A 167 4.19 -2.67 8.68
CA ARG A 167 4.25 -2.68 10.16
C ARG A 167 5.43 -3.48 10.74
N LYS A 168 6.53 -3.57 9.99
CA LYS A 168 7.80 -4.04 10.52
C LYS A 168 8.37 -2.98 11.46
N VAL A 169 8.97 -3.47 12.53
CA VAL A 169 9.61 -2.69 13.57
C VAL A 169 11.10 -2.99 13.51
N TYR A 170 11.91 -1.95 13.38
CA TYR A 170 13.36 -2.07 13.38
C TYR A 170 13.94 -1.32 14.57
N VAL A 171 14.74 -2.03 15.35
CA VAL A 171 15.37 -1.54 16.56
C VAL A 171 16.88 -1.37 16.34
N PRO A 172 17.54 -0.49 17.09
CA PRO A 172 18.99 -0.32 17.05
C PRO A 172 19.79 -1.60 17.20
N ASP A 173 20.84 -1.72 16.37
CA ASP A 173 21.74 -2.87 16.30
C ASP A 173 22.66 -2.98 17.55
N GLY A 174 22.74 -1.91 18.34
CA GLY A 174 23.56 -1.85 19.57
C GLY A 174 23.24 -0.64 20.45
N ASN A 175 24.09 -0.41 21.45
CA ASN A 175 24.01 0.77 22.32
C ASN A 175 24.43 2.05 21.57
N ILE A 176 24.06 3.21 22.12
CA ILE A 176 24.45 4.50 21.57
C ILE A 176 25.97 4.62 21.50
N ASN A 177 26.51 5.12 20.38
CA ASN A 177 27.93 5.38 20.21
C ASN A 177 28.13 6.78 19.62
N ASN A 178 28.99 7.58 20.25
CA ASN A 178 29.25 8.98 19.90
C ASN A 178 27.95 9.81 19.69
N GLY A 179 26.96 9.63 20.57
CA GLY A 179 25.68 10.34 20.49
C GLY A 179 24.72 9.86 19.38
N THR A 180 25.00 8.75 18.69
CA THR A 180 24.17 8.24 17.58
C THR A 180 23.69 6.80 17.79
N TRP A 181 22.48 6.51 17.31
CA TRP A 181 21.96 5.15 17.15
C TRP A 181 22.08 4.69 15.70
N ARG A 182 22.31 3.39 15.48
CA ARG A 182 22.36 2.79 14.15
C ARG A 182 21.28 1.73 14.02
N ILE A 183 20.48 1.81 12.96
CA ILE A 183 19.40 0.88 12.66
C ILE A 183 19.56 0.39 11.22
N THR A 184 19.68 -0.92 11.04
CA THR A 184 19.72 -1.53 9.71
C THR A 184 18.31 -1.88 9.24
N VAL A 185 17.93 -1.43 8.05
CA VAL A 185 16.64 -1.71 7.42
C VAL A 185 16.82 -2.18 5.97
N PRO A 186 15.99 -3.10 5.46
CA PRO A 186 16.09 -3.55 4.08
C PRO A 186 15.68 -2.46 3.11
N MET A 187 16.33 -2.40 1.94
CA MET A 187 15.89 -1.61 0.80
C MET A 187 14.64 -2.27 0.21
N THR A 188 13.50 -1.60 0.30
CA THR A 188 12.24 -2.09 -0.27
C THR A 188 11.65 -1.05 -1.22
N ARG A 189 11.12 -1.54 -2.36
CA ARG A 189 10.41 -0.68 -3.33
C ARG A 189 9.01 -0.34 -2.85
N ASP A 190 8.40 -1.25 -2.10
CA ASP A 190 7.18 -1.04 -1.36
C ASP A 190 7.51 -0.66 0.10
N ASP A 191 6.68 0.15 0.75
CA ASP A 191 6.87 0.55 2.16
C ASP A 191 8.00 1.57 2.42
N VAL A 192 8.04 2.59 1.57
CA VAL A 192 9.06 3.64 1.56
C VAL A 192 8.90 4.65 2.70
N LEU A 193 7.66 4.91 3.13
CA LEU A 193 7.36 5.83 4.23
C LEU A 193 7.58 5.14 5.57
N LYS A 194 8.42 5.76 6.41
CA LYS A 194 8.85 5.26 7.71
C LYS A 194 8.67 6.34 8.77
N GLU A 195 8.50 5.90 10.00
CA GLU A 195 8.31 6.79 11.16
C GLU A 195 9.31 6.41 12.25
N ILE A 196 10.06 7.39 12.73
CA ILE A 196 10.94 7.25 13.90
C ILE A 196 10.11 7.62 15.12
N LYS A 197 9.94 6.66 16.04
CA LYS A 197 9.36 6.94 17.35
C LYS A 197 10.35 6.62 18.46
N GLY A 198 10.27 7.41 19.52
CA GLY A 198 10.97 7.18 20.76
C GLY A 198 10.15 6.42 21.80
N ASN A 199 10.81 6.03 22.88
CA ASN A 199 10.10 5.74 24.12
C ASN A 199 9.52 7.05 24.68
N GLN A 200 8.52 6.95 25.55
CA GLN A 200 7.93 8.10 26.24
C GLN A 200 8.84 8.51 27.40
N VAL A 201 9.96 9.15 27.09
CA VAL A 201 10.95 9.66 28.05
C VAL A 201 11.03 11.18 27.90
N THR A 202 10.99 11.87 29.03
CA THR A 202 11.16 13.33 29.07
C THR A 202 12.55 13.71 29.55
N PHE A 203 13.05 14.83 29.03
CA PHE A 203 14.20 15.53 29.58
C PHE A 203 13.81 17.00 29.76
N GLN A 204 13.87 17.52 31.00
CA GLN A 204 13.40 18.88 31.32
C GLN A 204 11.93 19.15 30.87
N ASP A 205 11.05 18.19 31.15
CA ASP A 205 9.63 18.22 30.75
C ASP A 205 9.39 18.32 29.23
N CYS A 206 10.40 17.96 28.43
CA CYS A 206 10.34 17.92 26.97
C CYS A 206 10.38 16.48 26.43
N PHE A 207 9.49 16.22 25.48
CA PHE A 207 9.47 15.04 24.62
C PHE A 207 10.12 15.32 23.26
N ILE A 208 10.41 14.24 22.55
CA ILE A 208 10.89 14.27 21.16
C ILE A 208 9.70 14.03 20.23
N ALA A 209 9.59 14.84 19.17
CA ALA A 209 8.57 14.67 18.14
C ALA A 209 8.80 13.37 17.37
N ASP A 210 7.73 12.65 17.02
CA ASP A 210 7.81 11.58 16.03
C ASP A 210 8.21 12.18 14.66
N ALA A 211 9.06 11.49 13.91
CA ALA A 211 9.58 11.99 12.64
C ALA A 211 9.26 11.05 11.48
N PHE A 212 8.56 11.56 10.48
CA PHE A 212 8.29 10.85 9.22
C PHE A 212 9.40 11.11 8.23
N PHE A 213 9.88 10.04 7.60
CA PHE A 213 10.87 10.13 6.55
C PHE A 213 10.64 9.08 5.48
N LEU A 214 11.21 9.32 4.32
CA LEU A 214 11.08 8.45 3.17
C LEU A 214 12.43 7.78 2.92
N LEU A 215 12.38 6.46 2.85
CA LEU A 215 13.52 5.62 2.55
C LEU A 215 13.17 4.74 1.36
N THR A 216 13.28 5.34 0.18
CA THR A 216 13.23 4.65 -1.12
C THR A 216 14.59 4.07 -1.47
N SER A 217 14.61 2.98 -2.24
CA SER A 217 15.72 2.76 -3.17
C SER A 217 15.79 4.00 -4.07
N SER A 218 16.79 4.86 -3.88
CA SER A 218 16.88 6.20 -4.45
C SER A 218 16.42 6.22 -5.90
N LEU A 219 15.27 6.85 -6.17
CA LEU A 219 14.94 7.22 -7.55
C LEU A 219 16.02 8.23 -7.96
N LEU A 220 16.91 7.79 -8.83
CA LEU A 220 17.97 8.63 -9.34
C LEU A 220 17.33 9.80 -10.10
N THR A 221 17.90 11.00 -9.96
CA THR A 221 17.58 12.10 -10.85
C THR A 221 18.32 11.90 -12.16
N MET A 222 17.79 12.45 -13.25
CA MET A 222 18.46 12.34 -14.54
C MET A 222 19.77 13.12 -14.52
N PRO A 223 20.87 12.55 -15.05
CA PRO A 223 22.13 13.26 -15.12
C PRO A 223 22.03 14.44 -16.10
N GLU A 224 22.67 15.55 -15.75
CA GLU A 224 22.89 16.66 -16.67
C GLU A 224 23.98 16.26 -17.68
N ILE A 225 23.59 16.08 -18.95
CA ILE A 225 24.50 15.67 -20.02
C ILE A 225 25.06 16.93 -20.72
N PRO A 226 26.40 17.12 -20.79
CA PRO A 226 26.99 18.25 -21.48
C PRO A 226 26.60 18.32 -22.97
N GLY A 227 26.30 19.52 -23.46
CA GLY A 227 25.92 19.76 -24.86
C GLY A 227 24.43 19.53 -25.19
N PHE A 228 23.64 19.05 -24.23
CA PHE A 228 22.18 18.95 -24.39
C PHE A 228 21.54 20.31 -24.18
N LEU A 229 20.40 20.54 -24.82
CA LEU A 229 19.68 21.82 -24.86
C LEU A 229 18.56 21.86 -23.81
N PRO A 230 18.23 23.05 -23.27
CA PRO A 230 17.17 23.20 -22.28
C PRO A 230 15.80 22.82 -22.85
N ILE A 231 14.89 22.40 -21.99
CA ILE A 231 13.48 22.20 -22.34
C ILE A 231 12.65 23.00 -21.35
N SER A 232 11.71 23.79 -21.85
CA SER A 232 11.00 24.79 -21.05
C SER A 232 9.58 25.04 -21.57
N SER A 233 8.80 25.75 -20.77
CA SER A 233 7.52 26.31 -21.20
C SER A 233 7.73 27.64 -21.93
N GLN A 234 6.66 28.20 -22.50
CA GLN A 234 6.74 29.46 -23.25
C GLN A 234 7.15 30.61 -22.33
N THR A 235 7.89 31.59 -22.86
CA THR A 235 8.34 32.76 -22.09
C THR A 235 7.17 33.46 -21.40
N GLY A 236 7.31 33.73 -20.10
CA GLY A 236 6.27 34.37 -19.29
C GLY A 236 5.20 33.43 -18.72
N SER A 237 5.21 32.14 -19.06
CA SER A 237 4.27 31.16 -18.51
C SER A 237 4.50 30.85 -17.03
N GLN A 238 3.44 30.47 -16.32
CA GLN A 238 3.54 30.00 -14.94
C GLN A 238 4.24 28.63 -14.86
N LEU A 239 4.69 28.26 -13.66
CA LEU A 239 5.34 26.96 -13.43
C LEU A 239 4.36 25.80 -13.68
N ILE A 240 4.85 24.75 -14.34
CA ILE A 240 4.14 23.48 -14.51
C ILE A 240 4.86 22.43 -13.68
N SER A 241 4.15 21.75 -12.78
CA SER A 241 4.74 20.78 -11.86
C SER A 241 4.09 19.40 -11.97
N SER A 242 4.88 18.36 -11.68
CA SER A 242 4.40 17.00 -11.51
C SER A 242 5.26 16.27 -10.49
N TRP A 243 4.64 15.47 -9.63
CA TRP A 243 5.33 14.71 -8.60
C TRP A 243 4.89 13.25 -8.59
N ASN A 244 5.71 12.40 -7.99
CA ASN A 244 5.34 11.01 -7.80
C ASN A 244 4.33 10.89 -6.64
N PRO A 245 3.15 10.29 -6.84
CA PRO A 245 2.10 10.14 -5.82
C PRO A 245 2.56 9.43 -4.55
N CYS A 246 3.43 8.43 -4.70
CA CYS A 246 3.94 7.60 -3.62
C CYS A 246 5.26 8.13 -3.03
N VAL A 247 5.92 9.04 -3.75
CA VAL A 247 7.16 9.67 -3.34
C VAL A 247 7.09 11.17 -3.64
N PRO A 248 6.33 11.96 -2.86
CA PRO A 248 6.10 13.38 -3.17
C PRO A 248 7.39 14.23 -3.21
N SER A 249 8.47 13.76 -2.56
CA SER A 249 9.79 14.38 -2.65
C SER A 249 10.43 14.29 -4.03
N CYS A 250 9.96 13.38 -4.89
CA CYS A 250 10.34 13.29 -6.28
C CYS A 250 9.39 14.13 -7.12
N ALA A 251 9.90 15.24 -7.65
CA ALA A 251 9.12 16.18 -8.44
C ALA A 251 9.92 16.71 -9.64
N VAL A 252 9.18 17.14 -10.66
CA VAL A 252 9.67 17.85 -11.83
C VAL A 252 8.91 19.16 -11.94
N VAL A 253 9.64 20.23 -12.22
CA VAL A 253 9.07 21.56 -12.45
C VAL A 253 9.63 22.13 -13.75
N VAL A 254 8.73 22.52 -14.64
CA VAL A 254 9.03 23.19 -15.90
C VAL A 254 8.81 24.68 -15.68
N ALA A 255 9.88 25.46 -15.80
CA ALA A 255 9.83 26.91 -15.90
C ALA A 255 9.99 27.33 -17.36
N ASP A 256 9.87 28.63 -17.64
CA ASP A 256 10.05 29.15 -19.00
C ASP A 256 11.52 29.22 -19.44
N THR A 257 12.43 29.09 -18.49
CA THR A 257 13.88 29.09 -18.73
C THR A 257 14.47 27.68 -18.82
N GLU A 258 14.02 26.75 -17.98
CA GLU A 258 14.63 25.41 -17.82
C GLU A 258 13.65 24.46 -17.11
N THR A 259 13.89 23.16 -17.21
CA THR A 259 13.18 22.13 -16.44
C THR A 259 14.07 21.55 -15.35
N TYR A 260 13.53 21.42 -14.13
CA TYR A 260 14.24 20.95 -12.95
C TYR A 260 13.64 19.66 -12.40
N GLN A 261 14.48 18.76 -11.92
CA GLN A 261 14.06 17.54 -11.22
C GLN A 261 14.76 17.41 -9.87
N THR A 262 14.01 16.98 -8.86
CA THR A 262 14.49 16.65 -7.51
C THR A 262 14.04 15.25 -7.09
N ASN A 263 14.72 14.67 -6.11
CA ASN A 263 14.26 13.49 -5.36
C ASN A 263 14.14 13.73 -3.84
N ASP A 264 14.43 14.95 -3.38
CA ASP A 264 14.53 15.34 -1.97
C ASP A 264 13.71 16.61 -1.65
N SER A 265 12.65 16.90 -2.39
CA SER A 265 11.82 18.12 -2.20
C SER A 265 12.55 19.43 -2.49
N PHE A 266 13.40 19.44 -3.52
CA PHE A 266 14.17 20.59 -4.01
C PHE A 266 15.19 21.15 -3.01
N HIS A 267 15.66 20.33 -2.07
CA HIS A 267 16.91 20.63 -1.35
C HIS A 267 18.11 20.53 -2.30
N THR A 268 18.08 19.52 -3.17
CA THR A 268 18.97 19.40 -4.34
C THR A 268 18.15 19.15 -5.60
N TRP A 269 18.73 19.52 -6.75
CA TRP A 269 18.06 19.39 -8.03
C TRP A 269 19.04 19.27 -9.19
N THR A 270 18.52 18.80 -10.32
CA THR A 270 19.23 18.61 -11.59
C THR A 270 18.45 19.25 -12.73
N ARG A 271 19.15 19.68 -13.79
CA ARG A 271 18.52 20.24 -15.00
C ARG A 271 18.20 19.13 -15.99
N ILE A 272 16.97 19.12 -16.48
CA ILE A 272 16.53 18.18 -17.51
C ILE A 272 16.74 18.81 -18.88
N ARG A 273 17.60 18.19 -19.68
CA ARG A 273 17.95 18.65 -21.02
C ARG A 273 17.77 17.55 -22.06
N VAL A 274 17.61 17.96 -23.31
CA VAL A 274 17.34 17.07 -24.45
C VAL A 274 18.47 17.11 -25.48
N PRO A 275 18.73 16.02 -26.22
CA PRO A 275 19.78 16.01 -27.24
C PRO A 275 19.56 17.10 -28.31
N PRO A 276 20.64 17.72 -28.83
CA PRO A 276 20.52 18.68 -29.92
C PRO A 276 19.97 18.02 -31.18
N ASN A 277 19.32 18.81 -32.05
CA ASN A 277 18.72 18.39 -33.33
C ASN A 277 17.50 17.45 -33.26
N VAL A 278 16.99 17.10 -32.06
CA VAL A 278 15.77 16.29 -31.94
C VAL A 278 14.50 17.15 -32.00
N LEU A 279 14.56 18.34 -31.42
CA LEU A 279 13.49 19.34 -31.39
C LEU A 279 14.06 20.68 -31.87
N SER A 280 13.25 21.45 -32.58
CA SER A 280 13.52 22.86 -32.86
C SER A 280 13.47 23.70 -31.57
N ASP A 281 14.04 24.91 -31.61
CA ASP A 281 14.06 25.81 -30.45
C ASP A 281 12.63 26.16 -30.00
N ASP A 282 11.74 26.43 -30.95
CA ASP A 282 10.32 26.71 -30.68
C ASP A 282 9.61 25.53 -30.03
N GLU A 283 9.87 24.30 -30.49
CA GLU A 283 9.32 23.08 -29.87
C GLU A 283 9.85 22.87 -28.45
N ARG A 284 11.15 23.09 -28.22
CA ARG A 284 11.75 22.94 -26.87
C ARG A 284 11.17 23.90 -25.85
N GLN A 285 10.67 25.06 -26.28
CA GLN A 285 10.08 26.09 -25.42
C GLN A 285 8.54 26.03 -25.39
N SER A 286 7.94 24.94 -25.87
CA SER A 286 6.48 24.80 -26.00
C SER A 286 5.92 23.61 -25.19
N VAL A 287 6.53 23.30 -24.04
CA VAL A 287 5.99 22.28 -23.13
C VAL A 287 4.65 22.73 -22.57
N ALA A 288 3.60 21.94 -22.82
CA ALA A 288 2.23 22.20 -22.34
C ALA A 288 1.89 21.40 -21.08
N HIS A 289 2.39 20.15 -20.96
CA HIS A 289 2.18 19.29 -19.81
C HIS A 289 3.41 18.45 -19.51
N VAL A 290 3.59 18.12 -18.23
CA VAL A 290 4.64 17.22 -17.74
C VAL A 290 4.04 16.17 -16.80
N THR A 291 4.52 14.94 -16.85
CA THR A 291 4.13 13.88 -15.91
C THR A 291 5.34 13.03 -15.53
N LEU A 292 5.58 12.86 -14.23
CA LEU A 292 6.68 12.07 -13.69
C LEU A 292 6.19 10.65 -13.32
N LEU A 293 6.79 9.63 -13.92
CA LEU A 293 6.51 8.22 -13.64
C LEU A 293 7.80 7.43 -13.46
N HIS A 294 7.67 6.15 -13.11
CA HIS A 294 8.82 5.26 -12.94
C HIS A 294 9.64 5.08 -14.23
N ASP A 295 8.98 5.05 -15.39
CA ASP A 295 9.62 4.84 -16.69
C ASP A 295 10.39 6.09 -17.19
N GLY A 296 10.13 7.27 -16.59
CA GLY A 296 10.79 8.53 -16.93
C GLY A 296 9.87 9.75 -16.80
N ILE A 297 10.27 10.84 -17.46
CA ILE A 297 9.51 12.09 -17.51
C ILE A 297 8.84 12.19 -18.88
N PHE A 298 7.52 12.36 -18.87
CA PHE A 298 6.71 12.52 -20.07
C PHE A 298 6.41 13.99 -20.30
N PHE A 299 6.59 14.45 -21.54
CA PHE A 299 6.33 15.82 -21.98
C PHE A 299 5.31 15.81 -23.10
N ILE A 300 4.30 16.68 -23.03
CA ILE A 300 3.45 17.02 -24.19
C ILE A 300 3.97 18.31 -24.81
N ILE A 301 4.36 18.23 -26.07
CA ILE A 301 4.86 19.35 -26.87
C ILE A 301 4.08 19.34 -28.19
N ASN A 302 3.36 20.43 -28.48
CA ASN A 302 2.56 20.58 -29.70
C ASN A 302 1.63 19.38 -30.00
N GLY A 303 1.03 18.81 -28.95
CA GLY A 303 0.11 17.66 -29.06
C GLY A 303 0.78 16.30 -29.30
N ILE A 304 2.10 16.20 -29.12
CA ILE A 304 2.90 14.98 -29.27
C ILE A 304 3.50 14.60 -27.91
N LEU A 305 3.52 13.29 -27.60
CA LEU A 305 4.08 12.76 -26.36
C LEU A 305 5.55 12.37 -26.53
N TYR A 306 6.40 12.91 -25.68
CA TYR A 306 7.83 12.59 -25.60
C TYR A 306 8.17 11.98 -24.25
N LEU A 307 9.05 10.99 -24.25
CA LEU A 307 9.61 10.37 -23.05
C LEU A 307 11.09 10.72 -22.92
N LYS A 308 11.45 11.36 -21.80
CA LYS A 308 12.83 11.40 -21.33
C LYS A 308 13.06 10.27 -20.33
N SER A 309 13.99 9.37 -20.67
CA SER A 309 14.51 8.32 -19.80
C SER A 309 15.97 8.62 -19.42
N PHE A 310 16.61 7.76 -18.61
CA PHE A 310 18.03 7.90 -18.26
C PHE A 310 18.97 7.93 -19.46
N HIS A 311 18.64 7.17 -20.51
CA HIS A 311 19.55 6.94 -21.64
C HIS A 311 19.05 7.53 -22.96
N ALA A 312 17.78 7.89 -23.06
CA ALA A 312 17.18 8.32 -24.32
C ALA A 312 16.12 9.40 -24.12
N PHE A 313 15.97 10.23 -25.15
CA PHE A 313 14.80 11.08 -25.36
C PHE A 313 14.07 10.55 -26.60
N LYS A 314 12.85 10.05 -26.42
CA LYS A 314 12.11 9.29 -27.44
C LYS A 314 10.76 9.94 -27.71
N ARG A 315 10.44 10.16 -28.98
CA ARG A 315 9.08 10.48 -29.43
C ARG A 315 8.24 9.21 -29.41
N LEU A 316 7.08 9.24 -28.75
CA LEU A 316 6.13 8.14 -28.73
C LEU A 316 5.04 8.35 -29.79
N GLY A 317 4.51 7.28 -30.35
CA GLY A 317 3.54 7.33 -31.43
C GLY A 317 2.97 5.95 -31.76
N ARG A 318 2.71 5.69 -33.05
CA ARG A 318 2.06 4.44 -33.49
C ARG A 318 2.77 3.16 -33.07
N ASN A 319 4.11 3.21 -32.91
CA ASN A 319 4.90 2.07 -32.45
C ASN A 319 4.53 1.62 -31.03
N GLU A 320 3.97 2.51 -30.23
CA GLU A 320 3.51 2.26 -28.87
C GLU A 320 1.98 2.17 -28.78
N ASN A 321 1.27 2.01 -29.91
CA ASN A 321 -0.20 1.99 -30.02
C ASN A 321 -0.90 3.30 -29.59
N ILE A 322 -0.24 4.44 -29.80
CA ILE A 322 -0.82 5.77 -29.56
C ILE A 322 -0.75 6.62 -30.84
N PRO A 323 -1.56 7.68 -31.00
CA PRO A 323 -1.50 8.53 -32.19
C PRO A 323 -0.21 9.36 -32.21
N ASP A 324 0.29 9.68 -33.41
CA ASP A 324 1.54 10.46 -33.58
C ASP A 324 1.41 11.95 -33.23
N GLY A 325 0.19 12.41 -32.91
CA GLY A 325 -0.17 13.78 -32.57
C GLY A 325 -1.65 13.89 -32.14
N GLY A 326 -2.08 15.10 -31.77
CA GLY A 326 -3.46 15.36 -31.31
C GLY A 326 -3.74 14.90 -29.87
N ILE A 327 -2.69 14.62 -29.10
CA ILE A 327 -2.79 14.28 -27.68
C ILE A 327 -3.09 15.57 -26.92
N MET A 328 -4.25 15.61 -26.27
CA MET A 328 -4.72 16.79 -25.53
C MET A 328 -4.20 16.82 -24.10
N GLY A 329 -3.99 15.65 -23.50
CA GLY A 329 -3.57 15.56 -22.11
C GLY A 329 -3.02 14.19 -21.72
N ILE A 330 -2.34 14.21 -20.58
CA ILE A 330 -1.80 13.06 -19.87
C ILE A 330 -2.05 13.27 -18.39
N THR A 331 -2.41 12.21 -17.67
CA THR A 331 -2.41 12.25 -16.22
C THR A 331 -1.99 10.90 -15.65
N SER A 332 -1.43 10.93 -14.45
CA SER A 332 -1.11 9.76 -13.64
C SER A 332 -2.03 9.68 -12.45
N ARG A 333 -2.03 8.54 -11.75
CA ARG A 333 -2.72 8.44 -10.46
C ARG A 333 -2.22 9.54 -9.53
N LYS A 334 -3.10 10.13 -8.71
CA LYS A 334 -2.75 11.19 -7.74
C LYS A 334 -2.48 10.64 -6.34
N TRP A 335 -3.15 9.53 -6.00
CA TRP A 335 -3.14 8.93 -4.67
C TRP A 335 -2.32 7.65 -4.64
N CYS A 336 -1.48 7.51 -3.61
CA CYS A 336 -0.61 6.34 -3.47
C CYS A 336 -1.35 5.12 -2.89
N TRP A 337 -1.79 4.24 -3.77
CA TRP A 337 -2.34 2.93 -3.41
C TRP A 337 -1.39 1.81 -3.83
N ILE A 338 -0.61 1.28 -2.88
CA ILE A 338 0.44 0.27 -3.14
C ILE A 338 -0.12 -1.15 -3.23
N LYS A 339 -1.13 -1.48 -2.39
CA LYS A 339 -1.87 -2.74 -2.44
C LYS A 339 -3.29 -2.47 -2.92
N TYR A 340 -3.80 -3.38 -3.75
CA TYR A 340 -5.16 -3.38 -4.30
C TYR A 340 -5.51 -4.82 -4.73
N LEU A 341 -6.80 -5.13 -4.79
CA LEU A 341 -7.31 -6.41 -5.27
C LEU A 341 -7.86 -6.24 -6.69
N LEU A 342 -7.36 -7.02 -7.64
CA LEU A 342 -7.96 -7.21 -8.96
C LEU A 342 -8.60 -8.60 -9.01
N LYS A 343 -9.90 -8.68 -9.29
CA LYS A 343 -10.60 -9.94 -9.51
C LYS A 343 -10.11 -10.63 -10.77
N ASN A 344 -9.95 -9.85 -11.85
CA ASN A 344 -9.52 -10.35 -13.14
C ASN A 344 -8.00 -10.35 -13.26
N LYS A 345 -7.42 -11.40 -13.88
CA LYS A 345 -6.00 -11.41 -14.26
C LYS A 345 -5.73 -10.20 -15.17
N GLY A 346 -5.05 -9.20 -14.65
CA GLY A 346 -4.86 -7.93 -15.31
C GLY A 346 -3.82 -7.08 -14.60
N ARG A 347 -3.44 -5.97 -15.24
CA ARG A 347 -2.56 -4.96 -14.67
C ARG A 347 -3.37 -3.70 -14.43
N ARG A 348 -3.01 -2.97 -13.39
CA ARG A 348 -3.52 -1.62 -13.13
C ARG A 348 -2.75 -0.63 -14.01
N SER A 349 -3.45 0.28 -14.67
CA SER A 349 -2.82 1.37 -15.42
C SER A 349 -2.08 2.33 -14.49
N ASN A 350 -0.97 2.88 -14.96
CA ASN A 350 -0.20 3.89 -14.23
C ASN A 350 -0.50 5.32 -14.71
N MET A 351 -0.92 5.44 -15.96
CA MET A 351 -1.25 6.70 -16.60
C MET A 351 -2.37 6.52 -17.62
N VAL A 352 -2.97 7.64 -17.99
CA VAL A 352 -3.96 7.74 -19.06
C VAL A 352 -3.57 8.90 -19.97
N ILE A 353 -3.74 8.69 -21.27
CA ILE A 353 -3.58 9.73 -22.28
C ILE A 353 -4.84 9.78 -23.14
N TRP A 354 -5.16 10.95 -23.67
CA TRP A 354 -6.34 11.10 -24.50
C TRP A 354 -6.15 12.12 -25.61
N THR A 355 -6.93 11.89 -26.67
CA THR A 355 -7.20 12.87 -27.73
C THR A 355 -8.62 13.39 -27.54
N GLU A 356 -9.08 14.21 -28.49
CA GLU A 356 -10.47 14.69 -28.51
C GLU A 356 -11.49 13.53 -28.59
N ASN A 357 -11.12 12.38 -29.17
CA ASN A 357 -12.05 11.30 -29.49
C ASN A 357 -11.67 9.93 -28.94
N GLU A 358 -10.48 9.76 -28.35
CA GLU A 358 -9.96 8.45 -27.95
C GLU A 358 -9.29 8.52 -26.57
N VAL A 359 -9.45 7.45 -25.78
CA VAL A 359 -8.84 7.31 -24.46
C VAL A 359 -7.97 6.06 -24.42
N TYR A 360 -6.75 6.21 -23.89
CA TYR A 360 -5.74 5.15 -23.82
C TYR A 360 -5.22 4.99 -22.39
N LEU A 361 -5.16 3.74 -21.91
CA LEU A 361 -4.48 3.40 -20.67
C LEU A 361 -3.02 3.02 -20.94
N GLY A 362 -2.11 3.58 -20.17
CA GLY A 362 -0.68 3.26 -20.19
C GLY A 362 -0.26 2.41 -18.99
N TYR A 363 0.52 1.37 -19.26
CA TYR A 363 1.08 0.44 -18.30
C TYR A 363 2.61 0.57 -18.22
N THR A 364 3.24 -0.14 -17.28
CA THR A 364 4.72 -0.20 -17.19
C THR A 364 5.32 -0.74 -18.48
N SER A 365 6.52 -0.28 -18.84
CA SER A 365 7.22 -0.65 -20.09
C SER A 365 6.63 -0.05 -21.36
N LEU A 366 5.90 1.07 -21.24
CA LEU A 366 5.35 1.84 -22.37
C LEU A 366 4.32 1.08 -23.22
N GLU A 367 3.57 0.17 -22.60
CA GLU A 367 2.45 -0.51 -23.24
C GLU A 367 1.19 0.35 -23.11
N PHE A 368 0.63 0.81 -24.23
CA PHE A 368 -0.63 1.56 -24.26
C PHE A 368 -1.75 0.76 -24.94
N VAL A 369 -2.95 0.90 -24.38
CA VAL A 369 -4.15 0.21 -24.87
C VAL A 369 -5.30 1.23 -24.98
N ARG A 370 -5.87 1.37 -26.18
CA ARG A 370 -7.10 2.16 -26.39
C ARG A 370 -8.27 1.45 -25.73
N ILE A 371 -8.96 2.12 -24.82
CA ILE A 371 -10.07 1.52 -24.07
C ILE A 371 -11.44 1.89 -24.63
N VAL A 372 -11.58 3.06 -25.27
CA VAL A 372 -12.84 3.52 -25.84
C VAL A 372 -12.62 4.65 -26.84
N THR A 373 -13.55 4.79 -27.79
CA THR A 373 -13.74 5.99 -28.61
C THR A 373 -15.01 6.74 -28.21
N THR A 374 -15.10 8.05 -28.47
CA THR A 374 -16.33 8.82 -28.20
C THR A 374 -17.55 8.28 -28.94
N ALA A 375 -17.36 7.70 -30.12
CA ALA A 375 -18.43 7.02 -30.87
C ALA A 375 -18.94 5.75 -30.16
N GLU A 376 -18.03 4.90 -29.66
CA GLU A 376 -18.38 3.72 -28.87
C GLU A 376 -19.06 4.11 -27.56
N LEU A 377 -18.52 5.13 -26.89
CA LEU A 377 -19.04 5.61 -25.60
C LEU A 377 -20.45 6.19 -25.75
N LYS A 378 -20.72 6.91 -26.84
CA LYS A 378 -22.05 7.41 -27.19
C LYS A 378 -23.09 6.29 -27.32
N ILE A 379 -22.70 5.14 -27.89
CA ILE A 379 -23.56 3.95 -28.00
C ILE A 379 -23.75 3.30 -26.63
N LEU A 380 -22.67 3.11 -25.87
CA LEU A 380 -22.71 2.51 -24.52
C LEU A 380 -23.60 3.29 -23.56
N LEU A 381 -23.59 4.62 -23.67
CA LEU A 381 -24.37 5.54 -22.83
C LEU A 381 -25.78 5.81 -23.37
N ASN A 382 -26.16 5.21 -24.51
CA ASN A 382 -27.46 5.42 -25.16
C ASN A 382 -27.79 6.91 -25.43
N LEU A 383 -26.79 7.68 -25.87
CA LEU A 383 -26.92 9.12 -26.14
C LEU A 383 -27.43 9.38 -27.58
N SER A 384 -28.05 10.55 -27.79
CA SER A 384 -28.66 10.91 -29.09
C SER A 384 -27.66 10.81 -30.26
N PRO A 385 -28.02 10.15 -31.39
CA PRO A 385 -27.17 10.08 -32.59
C PRO A 385 -26.81 11.45 -33.17
N SER A 386 -27.63 12.47 -32.97
CA SER A 386 -27.36 13.84 -33.44
C SER A 386 -26.37 14.62 -32.57
N ALA A 387 -26.01 14.11 -31.39
CA ALA A 387 -25.11 14.81 -30.48
C ALA A 387 -23.63 14.62 -30.84
N THR A 388 -22.84 15.68 -30.74
CA THR A 388 -21.38 15.66 -30.73
C THR A 388 -20.91 15.36 -29.31
N LEU A 389 -20.03 14.36 -29.17
CA LEU A 389 -19.43 13.95 -27.91
C LEU A 389 -17.91 13.99 -28.06
N THR A 390 -17.23 14.78 -27.23
CA THR A 390 -15.77 14.91 -27.23
C THR A 390 -15.22 14.74 -25.81
N VAL A 391 -13.99 14.26 -25.69
CA VAL A 391 -13.30 14.17 -24.40
C VAL A 391 -12.90 15.57 -23.97
N HIS A 392 -13.41 15.99 -22.81
CA HIS A 392 -13.11 17.30 -22.24
C HIS A 392 -11.84 17.24 -21.37
N ASN A 393 -11.82 16.34 -20.40
CA ASN A 393 -10.67 16.12 -19.51
C ASN A 393 -10.77 14.74 -18.84
N ILE A 394 -9.67 14.24 -18.27
CA ILE A 394 -9.64 12.93 -17.61
C ILE A 394 -8.81 13.02 -16.33
N GLU A 395 -9.29 12.39 -15.26
CA GLU A 395 -8.53 12.25 -14.02
C GLU A 395 -8.83 10.92 -13.32
N TYR A 396 -7.81 10.35 -12.66
CA TYR A 396 -8.01 9.23 -11.76
C TYR A 396 -8.75 9.65 -10.50
N THR A 397 -9.67 8.81 -10.04
CA THR A 397 -10.46 9.10 -8.84
C THR A 397 -9.69 8.77 -7.54
N GLY A 398 -10.32 8.99 -6.39
CA GLY A 398 -9.87 8.46 -5.10
C GLY A 398 -9.76 6.93 -5.07
N HIS A 399 -10.59 6.23 -5.86
CA HIS A 399 -10.60 4.77 -5.93
C HIS A 399 -9.41 4.24 -6.77
N PRO A 400 -8.65 3.23 -6.27
CA PRO A 400 -7.40 2.78 -6.89
C PRO A 400 -7.56 2.11 -8.26
N LEU A 401 -8.78 1.81 -8.70
CA LEU A 401 -9.08 1.09 -9.94
C LEU A 401 -10.06 1.87 -10.83
N GLU A 402 -10.30 3.15 -10.55
CA GLU A 402 -11.28 3.95 -11.30
C GLU A 402 -10.66 5.19 -11.94
N LEU A 403 -11.16 5.49 -13.13
CA LEU A 403 -10.80 6.61 -13.96
C LEU A 403 -12.08 7.38 -14.32
N ALA A 404 -12.10 8.69 -14.13
CA ALA A 404 -13.21 9.52 -14.54
C ALA A 404 -12.88 10.27 -15.83
N VAL A 405 -13.83 10.23 -16.77
CA VAL A 405 -13.77 10.94 -18.05
C VAL A 405 -14.85 12.01 -18.05
N LEU A 406 -14.42 13.26 -18.13
CA LEU A 406 -15.30 14.41 -18.37
C LEU A 406 -15.54 14.51 -19.87
N LEU A 407 -16.81 14.53 -20.26
CA LEU A 407 -17.21 14.56 -21.66
C LEU A 407 -17.95 15.86 -21.95
N ASN A 408 -17.60 16.47 -23.07
CA ASN A 408 -18.36 17.57 -23.64
C ASN A 408 -19.45 17.01 -24.54
N TYR A 409 -20.70 17.29 -24.19
CA TYR A 409 -21.89 16.87 -24.93
C TYR A 409 -22.61 18.07 -25.53
N CYS A 410 -22.89 17.98 -26.83
CA CYS A 410 -23.50 19.06 -27.55
C CYS A 410 -24.44 18.58 -28.68
N ILE A 411 -25.63 19.19 -28.82
CA ILE A 411 -26.54 18.92 -29.97
C ILE A 411 -26.59 20.12 -30.92
N MET A 412 -26.94 21.30 -30.40
CA MET A 412 -27.02 22.58 -31.14
C MET A 412 -26.45 23.72 -30.27
N CYS A 413 -25.22 23.56 -29.77
CA CYS A 413 -24.64 24.53 -28.84
C CYS A 413 -24.07 25.72 -29.59
N THR A 414 -24.70 26.87 -29.41
CA THR A 414 -24.18 28.15 -29.90
C THR A 414 -23.54 28.99 -28.79
N VAL A 415 -23.91 28.76 -27.52
CA VAL A 415 -23.47 29.59 -26.37
C VAL A 415 -22.97 28.75 -25.19
N THR A 416 -23.67 27.68 -24.84
CA THR A 416 -23.35 26.80 -23.69
C THR A 416 -23.21 25.36 -24.12
N LYS A 417 -22.31 24.63 -23.45
CA LYS A 417 -22.10 23.19 -23.63
C LYS A 417 -22.33 22.46 -22.31
N ASN A 418 -22.64 21.17 -22.40
CA ASN A 418 -22.93 20.35 -21.21
C ASN A 418 -21.74 19.44 -20.93
N ILE A 419 -21.33 19.39 -19.66
CA ILE A 419 -20.28 18.49 -19.20
C ILE A 419 -20.91 17.33 -18.44
N PHE A 420 -20.60 16.11 -18.87
CA PHE A 420 -20.96 14.86 -18.19
C PHE A 420 -19.73 14.18 -17.60
N ILE A 421 -19.94 13.32 -16.60
CA ILE A 421 -18.90 12.49 -16.01
C ILE A 421 -19.25 11.02 -16.19
N VAL A 422 -18.27 10.24 -16.66
CA VAL A 422 -18.38 8.79 -16.75
C VAL A 422 -17.18 8.18 -16.03
N ILE A 423 -17.43 7.19 -15.19
CA ILE A 423 -16.37 6.48 -14.45
C ILE A 423 -16.17 5.11 -15.09
N TYR A 424 -14.92 4.81 -15.45
CA TYR A 424 -14.47 3.51 -15.89
C TYR A 424 -13.80 2.76 -14.73
N ASN A 425 -14.23 1.53 -14.48
CA ASN A 425 -13.61 0.65 -13.49
C ASN A 425 -12.73 -0.40 -14.19
N GLU A 426 -11.43 -0.41 -13.88
CA GLU A 426 -10.43 -1.27 -14.53
C GLU A 426 -10.58 -2.76 -14.17
N ASP A 427 -11.20 -3.08 -13.04
CA ASP A 427 -11.39 -4.46 -12.60
C ASP A 427 -12.58 -5.12 -13.31
N THR A 428 -13.73 -4.44 -13.29
CA THR A 428 -14.96 -4.93 -13.94
C THR A 428 -15.01 -4.62 -15.43
N LYS A 429 -14.17 -3.69 -15.91
CA LYS A 429 -14.16 -3.15 -17.28
C LYS A 429 -15.49 -2.50 -17.68
N GLN A 430 -16.22 -1.95 -16.70
CA GLN A 430 -17.51 -1.32 -16.92
C GLN A 430 -17.39 0.20 -16.91
N TRP A 431 -18.19 0.84 -17.77
CA TRP A 431 -18.39 2.28 -17.80
C TRP A 431 -19.70 2.62 -17.10
N VAL A 432 -19.67 3.54 -16.15
CA VAL A 432 -20.83 3.96 -15.37
C VAL A 432 -21.04 5.46 -15.54
N PHE A 433 -22.15 5.82 -16.18
CA PHE A 433 -22.62 7.20 -16.27
C PHE A 433 -22.96 7.71 -14.87
N GLN A 434 -22.41 8.86 -14.49
CA GLN A 434 -22.73 9.49 -13.22
C GLN A 434 -23.92 10.43 -13.39
N ASP A 435 -24.76 10.53 -12.37
CA ASP A 435 -25.86 11.50 -12.32
C ASP A 435 -25.29 12.91 -12.06
N PHE A 436 -24.60 13.44 -13.07
CA PHE A 436 -23.92 14.74 -13.03
C PHE A 436 -24.05 15.41 -14.39
N MET A 437 -24.53 16.65 -14.39
CA MET A 437 -24.55 17.53 -15.55
C MET A 437 -24.22 18.96 -15.13
N LEU A 438 -23.29 19.59 -15.84
CA LEU A 438 -22.94 20.98 -15.62
C LEU A 438 -22.96 21.76 -16.93
N ASP A 439 -23.76 22.82 -16.97
CA ASP A 439 -23.82 23.73 -18.10
C ASP A 439 -22.73 24.81 -17.96
N VAL A 440 -21.88 24.92 -18.97
CA VAL A 440 -20.79 25.91 -19.00
C VAL A 440 -20.75 26.67 -20.33
N PRO A 441 -20.22 27.90 -20.35
CA PRO A 441 -19.91 28.60 -21.61
C PRO A 441 -19.06 27.75 -22.54
N ILE A 442 -19.25 27.90 -23.85
CA ILE A 442 -18.59 27.04 -24.85
C ILE A 442 -17.06 27.09 -24.77
N ASP A 443 -16.51 28.27 -24.43
CA ASP A 443 -15.07 28.52 -24.31
C ASP A 443 -14.49 28.11 -22.94
N SER A 444 -15.32 27.70 -21.99
CA SER A 444 -14.84 27.30 -20.66
C SER A 444 -14.12 25.96 -20.72
N PHE A 445 -12.94 25.91 -20.08
CA PHE A 445 -12.19 24.67 -19.88
C PHE A 445 -12.13 24.31 -18.39
N LEU A 446 -12.82 23.23 -18.03
CA LEU A 446 -12.80 22.68 -16.66
C LEU A 446 -11.63 21.72 -16.45
N VAL A 447 -10.92 21.93 -15.35
CA VAL A 447 -9.88 21.03 -14.85
C VAL A 447 -10.39 20.35 -13.57
N PRO A 448 -10.60 19.02 -13.57
CA PRO A 448 -11.03 18.28 -12.39
C PRO A 448 -9.85 18.03 -11.43
N HIS A 449 -10.19 17.92 -10.14
CA HIS A 449 -9.32 17.51 -9.04
C HIS A 449 -10.11 16.58 -8.11
N PHE A 450 -9.98 15.27 -8.30
CA PHE A 450 -10.57 14.29 -7.40
C PHE A 450 -9.91 14.33 -6.02
N LEU A 451 -10.74 14.27 -4.98
CA LEU A 451 -10.32 14.34 -3.59
C LEU A 451 -9.93 12.96 -3.06
N PHE A 452 -9.16 12.94 -1.97
CA PHE A 452 -8.81 11.68 -1.28
C PHE A 452 -10.00 11.21 -0.44
N SER A 453 -11.03 10.68 -1.10
CA SER A 453 -12.29 10.24 -0.49
C SER A 453 -12.63 8.79 -0.86
N ALA A 454 -13.50 8.14 -0.07
CA ALA A 454 -13.98 6.80 -0.41
C ALA A 454 -14.96 6.83 -1.59
N THR A 455 -15.92 7.76 -1.57
CA THR A 455 -16.84 8.00 -2.68
C THR A 455 -16.24 8.99 -3.67
N PRO A 456 -16.68 8.98 -4.95
CA PRO A 456 -16.30 10.00 -5.91
C PRO A 456 -16.68 11.40 -5.42
N GLU A 457 -15.68 12.19 -5.03
CA GLU A 457 -15.80 13.60 -4.70
C GLU A 457 -14.70 14.35 -5.45
N LEU A 458 -15.03 15.51 -5.99
CA LEU A 458 -14.08 16.28 -6.78
C LEU A 458 -14.38 17.77 -6.71
N VAL A 459 -13.35 18.54 -7.05
CA VAL A 459 -13.44 19.97 -7.28
C VAL A 459 -13.00 20.24 -8.71
N MET A 460 -13.73 21.06 -9.45
CA MET A 460 -13.34 21.53 -10.78
C MET A 460 -13.07 23.01 -10.73
N HIS A 461 -12.16 23.48 -11.57
CA HIS A 461 -12.01 24.92 -11.79
C HIS A 461 -12.00 25.26 -13.26
N ASP A 462 -12.53 26.44 -13.58
CA ASP A 462 -12.22 27.14 -14.82
C ASP A 462 -11.11 28.19 -14.54
N LYS A 463 -11.05 29.27 -15.34
CA LYS A 463 -10.07 30.35 -15.14
C LYS A 463 -10.39 31.24 -13.92
N HIS A 464 -11.64 31.27 -13.48
CA HIS A 464 -12.18 32.29 -12.56
C HIS A 464 -12.92 31.71 -11.35
N ARG A 465 -13.49 30.51 -11.49
CA ARG A 465 -14.40 29.90 -10.53
C ARG A 465 -13.98 28.49 -10.17
N ILE A 466 -14.45 28.07 -9.00
CA ILE A 466 -14.32 26.72 -8.50
C ILE A 466 -15.70 26.12 -8.29
N TYR A 467 -15.91 24.94 -8.84
CA TYR A 467 -17.11 24.12 -8.69
C TYR A 467 -16.77 22.96 -7.77
N TYR A 468 -17.61 22.68 -6.78
CA TYR A 468 -17.46 21.50 -5.93
C TYR A 468 -18.52 20.46 -6.24
N CYS A 469 -18.17 19.19 -6.11
CA CYS A 469 -19.06 18.04 -6.22
C CYS A 469 -18.73 17.07 -5.09
N TYR A 470 -19.55 17.09 -4.03
CA TYR A 470 -19.34 16.28 -2.83
C TYR A 470 -20.39 15.18 -2.71
N HIS A 471 -20.09 14.18 -1.87
CA HIS A 471 -20.99 13.10 -1.50
C HIS A 471 -21.56 12.35 -2.71
N ASN A 472 -20.67 11.84 -3.57
CA ASN A 472 -21.05 11.10 -4.78
C ASN A 472 -21.95 11.91 -5.73
N PHE A 473 -21.52 13.13 -6.05
CA PHE A 473 -22.21 14.09 -6.94
C PHE A 473 -23.58 14.60 -6.45
N THR A 474 -24.01 14.29 -5.23
CA THR A 474 -25.32 14.74 -4.71
C THR A 474 -25.32 16.19 -4.26
N VAL A 475 -24.17 16.73 -3.86
CA VAL A 475 -24.02 18.12 -3.39
C VAL A 475 -23.08 18.86 -4.33
N THR A 476 -23.66 19.67 -5.21
CA THR A 476 -22.92 20.44 -6.23
C THR A 476 -23.14 21.94 -6.07
N GLY A 477 -22.15 22.74 -6.41
CA GLY A 477 -22.29 24.19 -6.43
C GLY A 477 -21.02 24.91 -6.83
N VAL A 478 -21.09 26.25 -6.81
CA VAL A 478 -19.93 27.13 -6.98
C VAL A 478 -19.45 27.57 -5.61
N LEU A 479 -18.13 27.50 -5.41
CA LEU A 479 -17.48 27.91 -4.18
C LEU A 479 -17.80 29.38 -3.87
N GLN A 480 -18.37 29.61 -2.70
CA GLN A 480 -18.78 30.94 -2.27
C GLN A 480 -17.58 31.73 -1.74
N THR A 481 -17.61 33.02 -2.01
CA THR A 481 -16.66 34.00 -1.46
C THR A 481 -17.42 35.17 -0.85
N PRO A 482 -16.79 36.02 -0.02
CA PRO A 482 -17.45 37.19 0.55
C PRO A 482 -18.08 38.16 -0.48
N THR A 483 -17.63 38.12 -1.74
CA THR A 483 -18.24 38.83 -2.88
C THR A 483 -19.19 37.91 -3.67
N GLU A 484 -20.34 38.46 -4.10
CA GLU A 484 -21.38 37.72 -4.83
C GLU A 484 -20.83 37.00 -6.08
N ASN A 485 -21.30 35.77 -6.32
CA ASN A 485 -21.06 34.89 -7.48
C ASN A 485 -19.78 34.04 -7.55
N GLY A 486 -18.97 33.94 -6.48
CA GLY A 486 -17.88 32.94 -6.40
C GLY A 486 -16.75 33.12 -7.42
N ASN A 487 -16.61 34.32 -8.00
CA ASN A 487 -15.54 34.67 -8.92
C ASN A 487 -14.29 35.08 -8.14
N LEU A 488 -13.28 34.22 -8.11
CA LEU A 488 -12.03 34.45 -7.38
C LEU A 488 -11.18 35.57 -8.01
N SER A 489 -11.34 35.82 -9.31
CA SER A 489 -10.61 36.88 -10.02
C SER A 489 -10.92 38.26 -9.45
N MET A 490 -12.17 38.54 -9.07
CA MET A 490 -12.56 39.82 -8.49
C MET A 490 -11.85 40.10 -7.15
N LEU A 491 -11.51 39.06 -6.39
CA LEU A 491 -10.80 39.16 -5.10
C LEU A 491 -9.27 39.10 -5.24
N SER A 492 -8.79 38.95 -6.47
CA SER A 492 -7.39 38.78 -6.82
C SER A 492 -6.95 39.70 -7.96
N ASN A 493 -7.50 40.92 -8.03
CA ASN A 493 -7.13 41.94 -9.00
C ASN A 493 -7.25 41.44 -10.46
N ASP A 494 -8.36 40.76 -10.76
CA ASP A 494 -8.69 40.17 -12.05
C ASP A 494 -7.69 39.11 -12.57
N SER A 495 -6.88 38.54 -11.67
CA SER A 495 -6.01 37.40 -11.96
C SER A 495 -6.81 36.12 -12.21
N ILE A 496 -6.22 35.18 -12.95
CA ILE A 496 -6.81 33.84 -13.17
C ILE A 496 -6.20 32.79 -12.22
N ILE A 497 -6.91 31.67 -12.08
CA ILE A 497 -6.46 30.51 -11.31
C ILE A 497 -5.28 29.86 -12.04
N HIS A 498 -4.16 29.70 -11.34
CA HIS A 498 -2.96 29.00 -11.84
C HIS A 498 -2.95 27.55 -11.40
N GLU A 499 -3.17 27.28 -10.11
CA GLU A 499 -3.00 25.95 -9.51
C GLU A 499 -4.07 25.70 -8.43
N VAL A 500 -4.63 24.49 -8.42
CA VAL A 500 -5.45 23.98 -7.31
C VAL A 500 -4.73 22.77 -6.72
N PHE A 501 -4.26 22.92 -5.50
CA PHE A 501 -3.54 21.91 -4.76
C PHE A 501 -4.47 21.24 -3.74
N VAL A 502 -4.44 19.91 -3.68
CA VAL A 502 -5.28 19.08 -2.78
C VAL A 502 -4.40 18.08 -2.06
N ASP A 503 -4.52 17.99 -0.73
CA ASP A 503 -3.78 17.03 0.08
C ASP A 503 -4.62 15.85 0.61
N TYR A 504 -3.94 14.93 1.32
CA TYR A 504 -4.56 13.75 1.95
C TYR A 504 -5.45 14.09 3.17
N TYR A 505 -5.36 15.31 3.71
CA TYR A 505 -6.12 15.77 4.87
C TYR A 505 -7.39 16.55 4.47
N GLY A 506 -7.62 16.72 3.16
CA GLY A 506 -8.74 17.47 2.61
C GLY A 506 -8.52 18.98 2.60
N ASN A 507 -7.28 19.47 2.78
CA ASN A 507 -6.95 20.87 2.55
C ASN A 507 -6.93 21.13 1.04
N ILE A 508 -7.53 22.26 0.63
CA ILE A 508 -7.55 22.69 -0.76
C ILE A 508 -7.02 24.12 -0.80
N VAL A 509 -5.93 24.30 -1.55
CA VAL A 509 -5.24 25.58 -1.72
C VAL A 509 -5.35 25.98 -3.18
N VAL A 510 -5.84 27.18 -3.42
CA VAL A 510 -6.04 27.73 -4.76
C VAL A 510 -5.07 28.89 -4.90
N LYS A 511 -4.17 28.78 -5.85
CA LYS A 511 -3.18 29.81 -6.14
C LYS A 511 -3.54 30.50 -7.45
N MET A 512 -3.64 31.82 -7.40
CA MET A 512 -3.81 32.68 -8.58
C MET A 512 -2.45 32.96 -9.23
N GLU A 513 -2.43 33.39 -10.50
CA GLU A 513 -1.18 33.75 -11.21
C GLU A 513 -0.37 34.85 -10.50
N ASN A 514 -1.04 35.80 -9.85
CA ASN A 514 -0.41 36.85 -9.05
C ASN A 514 -0.05 36.44 -7.61
N ASN A 515 0.01 35.14 -7.32
CA ASN A 515 0.32 34.55 -6.02
C ASN A 515 -0.66 34.87 -4.87
N ILE A 516 -1.86 35.38 -5.17
CA ILE A 516 -2.94 35.43 -4.18
C ILE A 516 -3.44 34.01 -3.94
N ILE A 517 -3.60 33.65 -2.66
CA ILE A 517 -3.93 32.30 -2.24
C ILE A 517 -5.31 32.29 -1.58
N PHE A 518 -6.17 31.36 -2.01
CA PHE A 518 -7.40 31.03 -1.32
C PHE A 518 -7.30 29.64 -0.71
N TYR A 519 -8.03 29.45 0.39
CA TYR A 519 -8.04 28.22 1.14
C TYR A 519 -9.46 27.80 1.50
N PHE A 520 -9.71 26.52 1.38
CA PHE A 520 -10.89 25.87 1.91
C PHE A 520 -10.58 24.40 2.18
N LYS A 521 -11.59 23.66 2.63
CA LYS A 521 -11.47 22.23 2.87
C LYS A 521 -12.53 21.46 2.13
N MET A 522 -12.25 20.18 1.91
CA MET A 522 -13.23 19.21 1.44
C MET A 522 -14.52 19.30 2.26
N SER A 523 -15.66 19.19 1.58
CA SER A 523 -17.01 19.33 2.16
C SER A 523 -17.37 20.72 2.70
N ILE A 524 -16.50 21.73 2.52
CA ILE A 524 -16.80 23.13 2.78
C ILE A 524 -17.10 23.84 1.46
N THR A 525 -18.07 24.75 1.49
CA THR A 525 -18.65 25.40 0.30
C THR A 525 -18.21 26.84 0.11
N ASP A 526 -17.39 27.37 1.01
CA ASP A 526 -16.86 28.73 0.95
C ASP A 526 -15.34 28.79 1.16
N ALA A 527 -14.68 29.73 0.48
CA ALA A 527 -13.23 29.94 0.58
C ALA A 527 -12.86 31.22 1.32
N ILE A 528 -11.70 31.19 1.95
CA ILE A 528 -11.08 32.36 2.58
C ILE A 528 -9.84 32.76 1.78
N LYS A 529 -9.61 34.06 1.64
CA LYS A 529 -8.34 34.61 1.14
C LYS A 529 -7.32 34.56 2.26
N LEU A 530 -6.18 33.92 2.03
CA LEU A 530 -5.04 33.93 2.95
C LEU A 530 -4.22 35.21 2.78
N HIS A 531 -3.42 35.54 3.78
CA HIS A 531 -2.53 36.71 3.72
C HIS A 531 -1.54 36.57 2.56
N VAL A 532 -1.16 37.71 1.98
CA VAL A 532 -0.18 37.73 0.89
C VAL A 532 1.18 37.28 1.41
N TRP A 533 1.77 36.27 0.76
CA TRP A 533 3.03 35.66 1.19
C TRP A 533 4.19 35.93 0.22
N VAL A 534 3.90 35.97 -1.08
CA VAL A 534 4.89 36.13 -2.15
C VAL A 534 4.51 37.32 -3.03
N ASN A 535 5.51 38.02 -3.56
CA ASN A 535 5.32 39.08 -4.53
C ASN A 535 4.68 38.53 -5.82
N SER A 536 3.74 39.27 -6.40
CA SER A 536 3.07 38.96 -7.66
C SER A 536 3.98 38.65 -8.86
N THR A 537 5.23 39.11 -8.84
CA THR A 537 6.18 38.91 -9.96
C THR A 537 6.91 37.57 -9.92
N ILE A 538 7.06 36.97 -8.75
CA ILE A 538 7.83 35.72 -8.59
C ILE A 538 6.96 34.54 -8.99
N ARG A 539 7.47 33.63 -9.82
CA ARG A 539 6.70 32.46 -10.21
C ARG A 539 6.84 31.38 -9.15
N THR A 540 5.71 30.87 -8.68
CA THR A 540 5.67 29.87 -7.61
C THR A 540 4.74 28.71 -7.92
N THR A 541 4.95 27.58 -7.23
CA THR A 541 4.03 26.42 -7.24
C THR A 541 4.08 25.72 -5.89
N PHE A 542 2.98 25.06 -5.52
CA PHE A 542 2.90 24.28 -4.30
C PHE A 542 3.38 22.84 -4.52
N LEU A 543 4.20 22.34 -3.59
CA LEU A 543 4.68 20.96 -3.59
C LEU A 543 4.57 20.36 -2.19
N LEU A 544 4.64 19.03 -2.11
CA LEU A 544 4.57 18.27 -0.86
C LEU A 544 5.95 17.77 -0.44
N ARG A 545 6.30 17.99 0.83
CA ARG A 545 7.43 17.31 1.47
C ARG A 545 7.06 15.86 1.83
N THR A 546 8.06 15.05 2.14
CA THR A 546 7.88 13.68 2.68
C THR A 546 7.04 13.63 3.95
N SER A 547 7.06 14.69 4.75
CA SER A 547 6.28 14.84 5.98
C SER A 547 4.80 15.14 5.74
N GLY A 548 4.39 15.35 4.48
CA GLY A 548 3.02 15.74 4.12
C GLY A 548 2.74 17.24 4.28
N HIS A 549 3.75 18.03 4.65
CA HIS A 549 3.65 19.48 4.71
C HIS A 549 3.84 20.12 3.34
N ILE A 550 3.12 21.21 3.10
CA ILE A 550 3.23 21.96 1.86
C ILE A 550 4.37 22.98 1.93
N TYR A 551 5.04 23.19 0.81
CA TYR A 551 6.04 24.22 0.64
C TYR A 551 5.87 24.90 -0.73
N LEU A 552 6.35 26.13 -0.83
CA LEU A 552 6.38 26.92 -2.05
C LEU A 552 7.74 26.74 -2.72
N LEU A 553 7.74 26.42 -4.01
CA LEU A 553 8.94 26.50 -4.83
C LEU A 553 8.94 27.82 -5.59
N HIS A 554 9.98 28.62 -5.41
CA HIS A 554 10.17 29.91 -6.06
C HIS A 554 11.09 29.72 -7.25
N ALA A 555 10.70 30.22 -8.41
CA ALA A 555 11.55 30.32 -9.59
C ALA A 555 11.83 31.79 -9.87
N PHE A 556 13.12 32.14 -9.86
CA PHE A 556 13.59 33.50 -10.12
C PHE A 556 14.04 33.62 -11.59
N ASP A 557 13.94 34.83 -12.14
CA ASP A 557 14.31 35.11 -13.54
C ASP A 557 15.79 34.84 -13.86
N ASN A 558 16.65 34.77 -12.83
CA ASN A 558 18.06 34.40 -12.98
C ASN A 558 18.29 32.88 -13.15
N GLY A 559 17.23 32.07 -13.22
CA GLY A 559 17.31 30.61 -13.33
C GLY A 559 17.68 29.90 -12.02
N THR A 560 17.49 30.57 -10.87
CA THR A 560 17.63 29.94 -9.56
C THR A 560 16.26 29.50 -9.03
N ILE A 561 16.23 28.37 -8.33
CA ILE A 561 15.04 27.88 -7.65
C ILE A 561 15.30 27.73 -6.16
N GLN A 562 14.31 28.07 -5.35
CA GLN A 562 14.40 28.02 -3.89
C GLN A 562 13.12 27.44 -3.30
N ALA A 563 13.26 26.43 -2.45
CA ALA A 563 12.15 25.86 -1.69
C ALA A 563 11.98 26.60 -0.36
N GLN A 564 10.75 27.02 -0.05
CA GLN A 564 10.41 27.72 1.19
C GLN A 564 9.16 27.10 1.82
N GLU A 565 9.20 26.79 3.11
CA GLU A 565 8.03 26.24 3.81
C GLU A 565 6.89 27.25 3.92
N TYR A 566 5.65 26.77 3.82
CA TYR A 566 4.46 27.61 3.94
C TYR A 566 3.59 27.17 5.13
N PRO A 567 3.37 28.02 6.15
CA PRO A 567 2.66 27.66 7.37
C PRO A 567 1.13 27.66 7.20
N LEU A 568 0.61 26.85 6.28
CA LEU A 568 -0.82 26.81 5.91
C LEU A 568 -1.76 26.73 7.11
N LYS A 569 -1.43 25.88 8.09
CA LYS A 569 -2.25 25.69 9.30
C LYS A 569 -2.36 26.99 10.10
N LEU A 570 -1.25 27.71 10.30
CA LEU A 570 -1.22 28.94 11.09
C LEU A 570 -1.92 30.08 10.34
N GLU A 571 -1.71 30.20 9.03
CA GLU A 571 -2.39 31.18 8.19
C GLU A 571 -3.91 30.97 8.18
N ALA A 572 -4.36 29.71 8.01
CA ALA A 572 -5.76 29.35 8.07
C ALA A 572 -6.38 29.64 9.46
N GLN A 573 -5.65 29.35 10.54
CA GLN A 573 -6.09 29.65 11.92
C GLN A 573 -6.19 31.16 12.17
N SER A 574 -5.23 31.94 11.66
CA SER A 574 -5.20 33.39 11.80
C SER A 574 -6.45 34.04 11.16
N ILE A 575 -6.78 33.65 9.93
CA ILE A 575 -7.98 34.16 9.27
C ILE A 575 -9.26 33.65 9.94
N ALA A 576 -9.30 32.37 10.33
CA ALA A 576 -10.48 31.80 10.97
C ALA A 576 -10.82 32.45 12.33
N PHE A 577 -9.80 32.90 13.07
CA PHE A 577 -10.01 33.68 14.28
C PHE A 577 -10.78 34.98 13.98
N LYS A 578 -10.42 35.69 12.91
CA LYS A 578 -11.10 36.91 12.47
C LYS A 578 -12.54 36.65 12.04
N THR A 579 -12.79 35.54 11.35
CA THR A 579 -14.16 35.14 10.93
C THR A 579 -14.96 34.47 12.04
N LYS A 580 -14.38 34.26 13.23
CA LYS A 580 -14.96 33.52 14.36
C LYS A 580 -15.38 32.09 14.00
N ASP A 581 -14.74 31.50 13.00
CA ASP A 581 -14.96 30.10 12.63
C ASP A 581 -14.27 29.19 13.66
N LYS A 582 -14.97 28.15 14.12
CA LYS A 582 -14.50 27.23 15.15
C LYS A 582 -14.76 25.79 14.72
N CYS A 583 -13.86 24.89 15.10
CA CYS A 583 -14.09 23.47 14.88
C CYS A 583 -15.20 22.99 15.82
N PRO A 584 -16.25 22.31 15.33
CA PRO A 584 -17.37 21.87 16.17
C PRO A 584 -16.99 20.73 17.13
N TYR A 585 -15.79 20.14 16.99
CA TYR A 585 -15.25 19.11 17.87
C TYR A 585 -13.80 19.42 18.28
N THR A 586 -13.37 18.81 19.38
CA THR A 586 -12.01 18.95 19.92
C THR A 586 -11.08 17.88 19.36
N ALA A 587 -11.56 16.63 19.24
CA ALA A 587 -10.73 15.52 18.76
C ALA A 587 -11.53 14.49 17.95
N PHE A 588 -10.89 13.92 16.93
CA PHE A 588 -11.39 12.80 16.14
C PHE A 588 -10.28 11.73 16.03
N ASN A 589 -10.41 10.69 16.84
CA ASN A 589 -9.42 9.62 17.02
C ASN A 589 -9.96 8.30 16.47
N ASN A 590 -9.08 7.39 16.06
CA ASN A 590 -9.45 6.05 15.60
C ASN A 590 -8.27 5.08 15.73
N ASN A 591 -8.55 3.79 15.67
CA ASN A 591 -7.53 2.73 15.61
C ASN A 591 -7.26 2.20 14.19
N VAL A 592 -7.65 2.95 13.14
CA VAL A 592 -7.41 2.59 11.74
C VAL A 592 -5.93 2.81 11.43
N ALA A 593 -5.15 1.78 11.71
CA ALA A 593 -3.70 1.82 11.63
C ALA A 593 -3.15 1.22 10.32
N ARG A 594 -3.97 0.84 9.33
CA ARG A 594 -3.55 0.47 7.97
C ARG A 594 -4.41 1.21 6.96
N ILE A 595 -3.85 1.52 5.80
CA ILE A 595 -4.61 2.05 4.66
C ILE A 595 -5.23 0.94 3.79
N PHE A 596 -4.83 -0.32 4.02
CA PHE A 596 -5.31 -1.50 3.29
C PHE A 596 -5.46 -2.68 4.25
N TYR A 597 -6.66 -3.26 4.27
CA TYR A 597 -7.00 -4.47 5.01
C TYR A 597 -7.42 -5.57 4.03
N PHE A 598 -7.11 -6.80 4.41
CA PHE A 598 -7.49 -7.98 3.66
C PHE A 598 -8.41 -8.83 4.55
N LEU A 599 -9.55 -9.26 4.03
CA LEU A 599 -10.54 -10.04 4.75
C LEU A 599 -10.83 -11.33 3.98
N ASP A 600 -10.51 -12.47 4.57
CA ASP A 600 -10.91 -13.78 4.08
C ASP A 600 -12.27 -14.20 4.67
N LYS A 601 -12.86 -15.30 4.21
CA LYS A 601 -14.25 -15.72 4.52
C LYS A 601 -14.59 -15.74 6.02
N ARG A 602 -13.66 -16.15 6.88
CA ARG A 602 -13.85 -16.29 8.33
C ARG A 602 -13.31 -15.11 9.15
N ASP A 603 -12.67 -14.16 8.49
CA ASP A 603 -12.01 -13.08 9.19
C ASP A 603 -13.05 -12.07 9.69
N ILE A 604 -12.79 -11.55 10.89
CA ILE A 604 -13.59 -10.50 11.50
C ILE A 604 -12.66 -9.35 11.84
N LEU A 605 -13.00 -8.16 11.34
CA LEU A 605 -12.20 -6.96 11.56
C LEU A 605 -12.97 -5.99 12.47
N ASN A 606 -12.38 -5.67 13.62
CA ASN A 606 -12.93 -4.72 14.58
C ASN A 606 -12.15 -3.40 14.53
N MET A 607 -12.87 -2.29 14.46
CA MET A 607 -12.34 -0.93 14.47
C MET A 607 -13.15 -0.06 15.42
N TRP A 608 -12.54 1.00 15.93
CA TRP A 608 -13.24 2.03 16.67
C TRP A 608 -12.81 3.42 16.22
N THR A 609 -13.74 4.34 16.39
CA THR A 609 -13.54 5.78 16.20
C THR A 609 -14.17 6.52 17.35
N GLN A 610 -13.50 7.56 17.83
CA GLN A 610 -13.90 8.35 18.98
C GLN A 610 -13.95 9.82 18.57
N LEU A 611 -15.11 10.44 18.81
CA LEU A 611 -15.35 11.85 18.55
C LEU A 611 -15.60 12.56 19.89
N VAL A 612 -14.79 13.56 20.19
CA VAL A 612 -14.87 14.37 21.42
C VAL A 612 -15.29 15.79 21.04
N TYR A 613 -16.39 16.28 21.59
CA TYR A 613 -16.98 17.57 21.25
C TYR A 613 -17.64 18.24 22.46
N PRO A 614 -17.82 19.57 22.47
CA PRO A 614 -18.51 20.27 23.56
C PRO A 614 -19.94 19.76 23.77
N GLU A 615 -20.44 19.82 25.00
CA GLU A 615 -21.84 19.50 25.28
C GLU A 615 -22.82 20.35 24.43
N ASN A 616 -23.99 19.79 24.15
CA ASN A 616 -25.08 20.41 23.36
C ASN A 616 -24.87 20.58 21.84
N VAL A 617 -23.75 20.12 21.26
CA VAL A 617 -23.54 20.17 19.79
C VAL A 617 -24.18 18.97 19.06
N GLY A 618 -24.21 17.80 19.69
CA GLY A 618 -24.91 16.62 19.16
C GLY A 618 -24.24 15.89 17.99
N LEU A 619 -22.91 15.96 17.85
CA LEU A 619 -22.19 15.34 16.71
C LEU A 619 -22.20 13.81 16.74
N TYR A 620 -21.95 13.18 15.59
CA TYR A 620 -21.75 11.74 15.44
C TYR A 620 -20.75 11.43 14.31
N THR A 621 -20.32 10.17 14.20
CA THR A 621 -19.44 9.73 13.10
C THR A 621 -20.28 9.12 11.98
N ILE A 622 -20.02 9.54 10.75
CA ILE A 622 -20.59 9.00 9.52
C ILE A 622 -19.62 7.95 8.96
N VAL A 623 -20.17 6.80 8.55
CA VAL A 623 -19.43 5.70 7.92
C VAL A 623 -19.94 5.56 6.48
N GLU A 624 -19.10 5.95 5.53
CA GLU A 624 -19.39 5.85 4.10
C GLU A 624 -18.65 4.64 3.52
N LEU A 625 -19.36 3.87 2.70
CA LEU A 625 -18.81 2.72 1.98
C LEU A 625 -19.02 2.90 0.49
N TYR A 626 -17.95 2.63 -0.26
CA TYR A 626 -17.96 2.68 -1.71
C TYR A 626 -17.38 1.38 -2.28
N GLY A 627 -18.08 0.80 -3.26
CA GLY A 627 -17.75 -0.49 -3.85
C GLY A 627 -18.89 -1.53 -3.73
N PRO A 628 -18.60 -2.82 -3.97
CA PRO A 628 -19.61 -3.87 -4.04
C PRO A 628 -20.16 -4.23 -2.65
N LYS A 629 -21.47 -4.50 -2.55
CA LYS A 629 -22.14 -4.82 -1.28
C LYS A 629 -21.88 -6.26 -0.82
N ILE A 630 -20.65 -6.55 -0.39
CA ILE A 630 -20.16 -7.91 -0.06
C ILE A 630 -19.85 -8.15 1.42
N LEU A 631 -19.97 -7.12 2.26
CA LEU A 631 -19.72 -7.20 3.70
C LEU A 631 -20.93 -6.81 4.53
N LYS A 632 -21.05 -7.46 5.69
CA LYS A 632 -21.94 -7.07 6.77
C LYS A 632 -21.16 -6.19 7.75
N ILE A 633 -21.81 -5.13 8.21
CA ILE A 633 -21.23 -4.16 9.15
C ILE A 633 -22.16 -4.09 10.36
N GLN A 634 -21.61 -4.37 11.53
CA GLN A 634 -22.27 -4.14 12.80
C GLN A 634 -21.68 -2.90 13.46
N GLN A 635 -22.56 -2.04 13.97
CA GLN A 635 -22.20 -0.76 14.58
C GLN A 635 -22.68 -0.74 16.02
N TYR A 636 -21.78 -0.43 16.95
CA TYR A 636 -22.11 -0.24 18.35
C TYR A 636 -21.56 1.11 18.83
N THR A 637 -22.45 1.96 19.35
CA THR A 637 -22.09 3.30 19.79
C THR A 637 -22.14 3.37 21.32
N HIS A 638 -21.04 3.77 21.93
CA HIS A 638 -20.95 4.10 23.34
C HIS A 638 -20.84 5.63 23.49
N TYR A 639 -21.45 6.17 24.54
CA TYR A 639 -21.53 7.60 24.81
C TYR A 639 -21.20 7.89 26.27
N GLU A 640 -20.37 8.90 26.49
CA GLU A 640 -19.92 9.37 27.80
C GLU A 640 -19.91 10.90 27.82
N ILE A 641 -20.19 11.47 29.00
CA ILE A 641 -20.12 12.91 29.25
C ILE A 641 -19.18 13.14 30.43
N ALA A 642 -18.16 13.99 30.24
CA ALA A 642 -17.24 14.37 31.29
C ALA A 642 -16.72 15.80 31.07
N PHE A 643 -16.64 16.60 32.14
CA PHE A 643 -16.02 17.93 32.15
C PHE A 643 -16.50 18.90 31.04
N GLY A 644 -17.80 18.92 30.72
CA GLY A 644 -18.33 19.82 29.67
C GLY A 644 -18.16 19.29 28.24
N HIS A 645 -17.63 18.07 28.09
CA HIS A 645 -17.39 17.42 26.81
C HIS A 645 -18.17 16.11 26.70
N CYS A 646 -18.70 15.89 25.50
CA CYS A 646 -19.29 14.64 25.05
C CYS A 646 -18.26 13.81 24.30
N THR A 647 -18.15 12.54 24.65
CA THR A 647 -17.34 11.55 23.93
C THR A 647 -18.26 10.49 23.34
N LYS A 648 -18.22 10.31 22.02
CA LYS A 648 -18.90 9.22 21.32
C LYS A 648 -17.88 8.28 20.70
N THR A 649 -17.91 7.03 21.14
CA THR A 649 -17.08 5.96 20.59
C THR A 649 -17.95 5.03 19.76
N LEU A 650 -17.68 4.96 18.46
CA LEU A 650 -18.34 4.05 17.52
C LEU A 650 -17.40 2.87 17.25
N THR A 651 -17.87 1.66 17.56
CA THR A 651 -17.20 0.40 17.24
C THR A 651 -17.85 -0.21 15.99
N LEU A 652 -17.00 -0.60 15.05
CA LEU A 652 -17.38 -1.17 13.76
C LEU A 652 -16.81 -2.58 13.67
N THR A 653 -17.68 -3.54 13.34
CA THR A 653 -17.30 -4.94 13.08
C THR A 653 -17.66 -5.29 11.65
N PHE A 654 -16.65 -5.63 10.85
CA PHE A 654 -16.79 -6.06 9.47
C PHE A 654 -16.64 -7.58 9.38
N SER A 655 -17.59 -8.22 8.70
CA SER A 655 -17.58 -9.67 8.47
C SER A 655 -18.37 -10.06 7.24
N GLN A 656 -18.16 -11.29 6.76
CA GLN A 656 -19.00 -11.92 5.74
C GLN A 656 -19.95 -12.93 6.39
N ASN A 657 -21.16 -13.07 5.84
CA ASN A 657 -22.16 -14.04 6.31
C ASN A 657 -22.74 -14.88 5.17
N ILE A 658 -21.88 -15.29 4.24
CA ILE A 658 -22.24 -16.11 3.08
C ILE A 658 -21.76 -17.53 3.35
N ASN A 659 -22.66 -18.50 3.14
CA ASN A 659 -22.30 -19.91 3.17
C ASN A 659 -22.06 -20.40 1.75
N TYR A 660 -20.86 -20.91 1.48
CA TYR A 660 -20.45 -21.46 0.19
C TYR A 660 -20.61 -22.99 0.11
N GLU A 661 -21.16 -23.62 1.14
CA GLU A 661 -21.35 -25.07 1.17
C GLU A 661 -22.55 -25.51 0.31
N GLY A 662 -22.32 -26.52 -0.53
CA GLY A 662 -23.39 -27.19 -1.30
C GLY A 662 -24.09 -26.32 -2.35
N VAL A 663 -23.48 -25.20 -2.76
CA VAL A 663 -24.04 -24.27 -3.75
C VAL A 663 -23.84 -24.77 -5.19
N ASP A 664 -24.78 -24.45 -6.08
CA ASP A 664 -24.76 -24.92 -7.48
C ASP A 664 -23.53 -24.42 -8.26
N ASN A 665 -23.17 -23.14 -8.11
CA ASN A 665 -22.01 -22.54 -8.76
C ASN A 665 -21.11 -21.81 -7.74
N TYR A 666 -20.20 -22.56 -7.14
CA TYR A 666 -19.26 -22.08 -6.13
C TYR A 666 -18.40 -20.91 -6.61
N PHE A 667 -17.79 -21.00 -7.80
CA PHE A 667 -16.87 -19.99 -8.30
C PHE A 667 -17.59 -18.68 -8.65
N GLN A 668 -18.80 -18.76 -9.20
CA GLN A 668 -19.62 -17.57 -9.46
C GLN A 668 -20.02 -16.88 -8.16
N LEU A 669 -20.40 -17.64 -7.12
CA LEU A 669 -20.73 -17.08 -5.83
C LEU A 669 -19.51 -16.41 -5.17
N GLN A 670 -18.31 -17.01 -5.30
CA GLN A 670 -17.07 -16.36 -4.86
C GLN A 670 -16.81 -15.06 -5.62
N ASP A 671 -16.90 -15.07 -6.95
CA ASP A 671 -16.67 -13.87 -7.75
C ASP A 671 -17.62 -12.73 -7.36
N GLN A 672 -18.90 -13.02 -7.13
CA GLN A 672 -19.90 -12.05 -6.67
C GLN A 672 -19.61 -11.48 -5.27
N ASN A 673 -18.97 -12.26 -4.40
CA ASN A 673 -18.72 -11.90 -2.99
C ASN A 673 -17.26 -11.56 -2.68
N THR A 674 -16.45 -11.38 -3.72
CA THR A 674 -15.11 -10.80 -3.61
C THR A 674 -15.11 -9.38 -4.16
N GLY A 675 -14.07 -8.60 -3.86
CA GLY A 675 -13.92 -7.26 -4.39
C GLY A 675 -13.25 -6.29 -3.42
N LEU A 676 -13.06 -5.07 -3.92
CA LEU A 676 -12.42 -3.99 -3.17
C LEU A 676 -13.47 -2.99 -2.70
N LEU A 677 -13.39 -2.62 -1.43
CA LEU A 677 -14.22 -1.61 -0.79
C LEU A 677 -13.36 -0.46 -0.29
N LEU A 678 -13.82 0.77 -0.47
CA LEU A 678 -13.27 1.94 0.23
C LEU A 678 -14.22 2.36 1.34
N ILE A 679 -13.64 2.67 2.48
CA ILE A 679 -14.39 3.09 3.67
C ILE A 679 -13.86 4.44 4.11
N GLN A 680 -14.78 5.35 4.40
CA GLN A 680 -14.49 6.68 4.91
C GLN A 680 -15.22 6.91 6.23
N LEU A 681 -14.45 7.33 7.24
CA LEU A 681 -14.95 7.76 8.54
C LEU A 681 -14.81 9.27 8.64
N ARG A 682 -15.90 9.99 8.93
CA ARG A 682 -15.87 11.44 9.11
C ARG A 682 -16.85 11.92 10.17
N PRO A 683 -16.60 13.04 10.86
CA PRO A 683 -17.59 13.68 11.71
C PRO A 683 -18.80 14.19 10.90
N SER A 684 -19.96 14.29 11.55
CA SER A 684 -21.21 14.79 10.94
C SER A 684 -21.21 16.28 10.65
N ALA A 685 -20.37 17.06 11.33
CA ALA A 685 -20.14 18.48 11.06
C ALA A 685 -18.65 18.77 11.07
N TYR A 686 -18.25 19.72 10.23
CA TYR A 686 -16.85 20.03 9.97
C TYR A 686 -16.67 21.52 9.66
N SER A 687 -15.47 22.06 9.85
CA SER A 687 -15.11 23.42 9.47
C SER A 687 -13.65 23.53 9.02
N LYS A 688 -13.28 24.68 8.44
CA LYS A 688 -11.95 24.93 7.87
C LYS A 688 -10.84 24.87 8.92
N THR A 689 -11.17 25.09 10.19
CA THR A 689 -10.21 25.11 11.31
C THR A 689 -9.90 23.74 11.88
N CYS A 690 -10.72 22.74 11.60
CA CYS A 690 -10.57 21.41 12.17
C CYS A 690 -9.32 20.70 11.64
N ALA A 691 -8.52 20.09 12.52
CA ALA A 691 -7.25 19.48 12.12
C ALA A 691 -7.39 18.27 11.17
N ARG A 692 -8.42 17.43 11.32
CA ARG A 692 -8.64 16.21 10.52
C ARG A 692 -10.07 16.16 9.99
N ALA A 693 -10.25 16.14 8.67
CA ALA A 693 -11.58 16.06 8.05
C ALA A 693 -12.17 14.65 8.07
N HIS A 694 -11.34 13.64 7.80
CA HIS A 694 -11.82 12.28 7.57
C HIS A 694 -10.67 11.27 7.65
N LYS A 695 -11.00 9.97 7.60
CA LYS A 695 -10.06 8.86 7.48
C LYS A 695 -10.55 7.90 6.41
N VAL A 696 -9.74 7.67 5.37
CA VAL A 696 -10.03 6.73 4.27
C VAL A 696 -9.11 5.53 4.35
N PHE A 697 -9.64 4.34 4.08
CA PHE A 697 -8.87 3.11 3.94
C PHE A 697 -9.58 2.12 3.01
N GLN A 698 -8.81 1.18 2.47
CA GLN A 698 -9.28 0.09 1.62
C GLN A 698 -9.50 -1.18 2.44
N MET A 699 -10.50 -1.95 2.05
CA MET A 699 -10.71 -3.33 2.50
C MET A 699 -10.96 -4.23 1.28
N ALA A 700 -10.04 -5.16 1.04
CA ALA A 700 -10.16 -6.18 0.02
C ALA A 700 -10.74 -7.45 0.62
N VAL A 701 -11.77 -8.01 -0.03
CA VAL A 701 -12.37 -9.29 0.32
C VAL A 701 -12.05 -10.27 -0.80
N GLY A 702 -11.30 -11.34 -0.51
CA GLY A 702 -10.87 -12.29 -1.53
C GLY A 702 -9.72 -13.19 -1.12
N CYS A 703 -8.87 -13.59 -2.07
CA CYS A 703 -7.64 -14.34 -1.80
C CYS A 703 -6.40 -13.42 -1.68
N ASP A 704 -5.68 -13.52 -0.57
CA ASP A 704 -4.39 -12.86 -0.39
C ASP A 704 -3.31 -13.72 -1.07
N ILE A 705 -2.67 -13.18 -2.10
CA ILE A 705 -1.65 -13.92 -2.89
C ILE A 705 -0.44 -14.37 -2.06
N TYR A 706 -0.22 -13.74 -0.90
CA TYR A 706 0.87 -14.08 0.00
C TYR A 706 0.50 -15.16 1.00
N LYS A 707 -0.75 -15.63 1.00
CA LYS A 707 -1.26 -16.67 1.89
C LYS A 707 -0.94 -18.05 1.31
N TYR A 708 -0.24 -18.86 2.08
CA TYR A 708 0.11 -20.23 1.68
C TYR A 708 0.05 -21.18 2.88
N ILE A 709 -0.03 -22.48 2.58
CA ILE A 709 -0.01 -23.53 3.60
C ILE A 709 1.26 -24.37 3.49
N THR A 710 1.70 -24.91 4.61
CA THR A 710 2.82 -25.86 4.69
C THR A 710 2.46 -27.03 5.61
N VAL A 711 3.17 -28.14 5.48
CA VAL A 711 3.02 -29.29 6.40
C VAL A 711 4.06 -29.17 7.49
N LYS A 712 3.61 -29.23 8.75
CA LYS A 712 4.47 -29.14 9.94
C LYS A 712 5.52 -30.24 9.92
N GLY A 713 6.77 -29.88 10.19
CA GLY A 713 7.91 -30.81 10.21
C GLY A 713 8.62 -30.99 8.86
N PHE A 714 8.11 -30.42 7.77
CA PHE A 714 8.76 -30.45 6.46
C PHE A 714 9.51 -29.13 6.22
N SER A 715 10.85 -29.20 6.21
CA SER A 715 11.72 -28.05 5.91
C SER A 715 12.29 -28.17 4.50
N LYS A 716 12.42 -27.04 3.79
CA LYS A 716 13.16 -26.96 2.53
C LYS A 716 14.68 -26.82 2.71
N LYS A 717 15.15 -26.52 3.92
CA LYS A 717 16.57 -26.16 4.20
C LYS A 717 17.30 -27.17 5.09
N GLY A 718 16.72 -28.33 5.35
CA GLY A 718 17.19 -29.27 6.37
C GLY A 718 17.96 -30.52 5.88
N CYS A 719 18.10 -30.74 4.58
CA CYS A 719 18.65 -31.97 4.01
C CYS A 719 19.67 -31.71 2.89
N LEU A 720 20.51 -32.72 2.60
CA LEU A 720 21.52 -32.69 1.55
C LEU A 720 20.86 -32.90 0.16
N TYR A 721 20.95 -31.87 -0.67
CA TYR A 721 20.45 -31.87 -2.04
C TYR A 721 21.29 -32.83 -2.90
N HIS A 722 20.66 -33.83 -3.47
CA HIS A 722 21.28 -34.71 -4.46
C HIS A 722 20.25 -35.19 -5.47
N ASP A 723 20.61 -35.17 -6.74
CA ASP A 723 19.70 -35.61 -7.79
C ASP A 723 19.57 -37.13 -7.77
N PHE A 724 18.34 -37.62 -7.59
CA PHE A 724 18.03 -39.03 -7.68
C PHE A 724 16.72 -39.29 -8.42
N THR A 725 16.60 -40.51 -8.92
CA THR A 725 15.36 -41.02 -9.52
C THR A 725 14.92 -42.25 -8.77
N TYR A 726 13.62 -42.41 -8.54
CA TYR A 726 13.03 -43.60 -7.95
C TYR A 726 12.05 -44.25 -8.91
N VAL A 727 11.79 -45.54 -8.71
CA VAL A 727 10.91 -46.34 -9.55
C VAL A 727 9.70 -46.75 -8.75
N ILE A 728 8.51 -46.49 -9.30
CA ILE A 728 7.23 -46.95 -8.76
C ILE A 728 6.82 -48.18 -9.58
N GLU A 729 6.62 -49.32 -8.91
CA GLU A 729 6.17 -50.52 -9.58
C GLU A 729 4.75 -50.36 -10.15
N LYS A 730 4.51 -50.95 -11.32
CA LYS A 730 3.19 -50.91 -11.96
C LYS A 730 2.06 -51.49 -11.10
N SER A 731 2.40 -52.44 -10.21
CA SER A 731 1.52 -53.06 -9.22
C SER A 731 1.01 -52.10 -8.14
N TYR A 732 1.61 -50.90 -8.02
CA TYR A 732 1.27 -49.88 -7.03
C TYR A 732 0.63 -48.62 -7.63
N LEU A 733 0.42 -48.58 -8.95
CA LEU A 733 -0.21 -47.47 -9.66
C LEU A 733 -1.70 -47.74 -9.93
N ARG A 734 -2.58 -46.75 -9.72
CA ARG A 734 -4.07 -46.85 -9.81
C ARG A 734 -4.61 -47.54 -11.07
N HIS A 735 -3.95 -47.37 -12.22
CA HIS A 735 -4.37 -47.95 -13.51
C HIS A 735 -3.62 -49.21 -13.91
N ARG A 736 -2.71 -49.70 -13.05
CA ARG A 736 -1.87 -50.89 -13.30
C ARG A 736 -1.28 -50.90 -14.72
N PRO A 737 -0.48 -49.87 -15.09
CA PRO A 737 0.07 -49.74 -16.44
C PRO A 737 1.00 -50.91 -16.80
N SER A 738 1.37 -51.04 -18.07
CA SER A 738 2.22 -52.15 -18.53
C SER A 738 3.67 -52.06 -18.01
N GLN A 739 4.15 -50.85 -17.71
CA GLN A 739 5.53 -50.53 -17.31
C GLN A 739 5.59 -49.80 -15.97
N ASN A 740 6.73 -49.93 -15.28
CA ASN A 740 7.02 -49.18 -14.05
C ASN A 740 7.22 -47.70 -14.37
N LEU A 741 6.87 -46.82 -13.44
CA LEU A 741 7.05 -45.37 -13.59
C LEU A 741 8.37 -44.95 -12.95
N LYS A 742 9.27 -44.36 -13.75
CA LYS A 742 10.52 -43.77 -13.26
C LYS A 742 10.32 -42.27 -13.04
N VAL A 743 10.50 -41.80 -11.81
CA VAL A 743 10.26 -40.39 -11.42
C VAL A 743 11.58 -39.75 -11.01
N ARG A 744 11.84 -38.52 -11.46
CA ARG A 744 12.92 -37.67 -10.95
C ARG A 744 12.37 -36.87 -9.78
N TYR A 745 13.08 -36.88 -8.65
CA TYR A 745 12.65 -36.14 -7.47
C TYR A 745 12.93 -34.63 -7.65
N ASP A 746 11.91 -33.79 -7.47
CA ASP A 746 12.04 -32.33 -7.54
C ASP A 746 12.20 -31.74 -6.13
N TRP A 747 13.42 -31.30 -5.79
CA TRP A 747 13.71 -30.74 -4.48
C TRP A 747 13.11 -29.35 -4.26
N GLU A 748 12.97 -28.53 -5.31
CA GLU A 748 12.42 -27.18 -5.20
C GLU A 748 10.92 -27.24 -4.88
N GLU A 749 10.23 -28.18 -5.53
CA GLU A 749 8.80 -28.41 -5.32
C GLU A 749 8.52 -29.21 -4.04
N TYR A 750 9.16 -30.37 -3.85
CA TYR A 750 8.77 -31.36 -2.82
C TYR A 750 9.46 -31.15 -1.47
N GLY A 751 10.61 -30.47 -1.44
CA GLY A 751 11.40 -30.28 -0.24
C GLY A 751 12.03 -31.58 0.29
N CYS A 752 12.38 -31.61 1.58
CA CYS A 752 13.00 -32.78 2.20
C CYS A 752 11.97 -33.89 2.48
N PRO A 753 12.21 -35.14 2.03
CA PRO A 753 11.32 -36.24 2.37
C PRO A 753 11.44 -36.61 3.84
N LEU A 754 10.31 -36.86 4.50
CA LEU A 754 10.28 -37.37 5.87
C LEU A 754 10.48 -38.90 5.84
N ARG A 755 11.45 -39.39 6.60
CA ARG A 755 11.71 -40.83 6.73
C ARG A 755 10.87 -41.42 7.85
N LEU A 756 10.06 -42.42 7.52
CA LEU A 756 9.19 -43.12 8.46
C LEU A 756 9.37 -44.63 8.33
N GLU A 757 9.30 -45.35 9.43
CA GLU A 757 9.22 -46.82 9.35
C GLU A 757 7.86 -47.19 8.75
N PHE A 758 7.79 -48.22 7.89
CA PHE A 758 6.54 -48.59 7.22
C PHE A 758 5.37 -48.94 8.19
N THR A 759 5.69 -49.25 9.45
CA THR A 759 4.72 -49.53 10.53
C THR A 759 4.19 -48.27 11.22
N GLU A 760 4.91 -47.14 11.11
CA GLU A 760 4.50 -45.87 11.68
C GLU A 760 3.30 -45.29 10.94
N LYS A 761 2.41 -44.61 11.66
CA LYS A 761 1.25 -43.93 11.09
C LYS A 761 1.54 -42.45 11.03
N PHE A 762 1.14 -41.79 9.94
CA PHE A 762 1.41 -40.36 9.75
C PHE A 762 0.13 -39.54 9.66
N GLN A 763 -0.02 -38.54 10.53
CA GLN A 763 -1.07 -37.53 10.42
C GLN A 763 -0.45 -36.19 9.98
N PRO A 764 -0.79 -35.69 8.78
CA PRO A 764 -0.37 -34.36 8.36
C PRO A 764 -0.98 -33.29 9.27
N VAL A 765 -0.15 -32.38 9.78
CA VAL A 765 -0.61 -31.15 10.44
C VAL A 765 -0.31 -29.98 9.53
N ILE A 766 -1.34 -29.25 9.12
CA ILE A 766 -1.23 -28.17 8.15
C ILE A 766 -1.12 -26.83 8.88
N GLN A 767 -0.20 -25.99 8.44
CA GLN A 767 0.08 -24.68 9.01
C GLN A 767 -0.16 -23.59 7.97
N LEU A 768 -0.81 -22.50 8.38
CA LEU A 768 -1.13 -21.36 7.52
C LEU A 768 -0.13 -20.22 7.75
N PHE A 769 0.37 -19.66 6.66
CA PHE A 769 1.35 -18.57 6.65
C PHE A 769 0.88 -17.41 5.76
N ASN A 770 1.41 -16.22 6.03
CA ASN A 770 1.40 -15.07 5.13
C ASN A 770 2.78 -14.38 5.08
N ASP A 771 2.86 -13.21 4.46
CA ASP A 771 4.06 -12.35 4.42
C ASP A 771 4.69 -12.05 5.80
N ASN A 772 3.89 -12.05 6.86
CA ASN A 772 4.33 -11.73 8.22
C ASN A 772 4.73 -12.99 9.01
N GLY A 773 4.59 -14.18 8.42
CA GLY A 773 4.96 -15.45 9.03
C GLY A 773 3.77 -16.35 9.36
N PHE A 774 3.93 -17.17 10.39
CA PHE A 774 2.94 -18.14 10.83
C PHE A 774 1.68 -17.44 11.37
N ILE A 775 0.50 -17.94 10.99
CA ILE A 775 -0.80 -17.45 11.47
C ILE A 775 -1.40 -18.43 12.48
N GLN A 776 -1.65 -19.67 12.05
CA GLN A 776 -2.30 -20.71 12.85
C GLN A 776 -2.13 -22.10 12.24
N ASP A 777 -2.36 -23.14 13.04
CA ASP A 777 -2.58 -24.50 12.55
C ASP A 777 -4.00 -24.58 11.94
N VAL A 778 -4.15 -25.31 10.83
CA VAL A 778 -5.41 -25.40 10.07
C VAL A 778 -6.31 -26.47 10.67
N GLU A 779 -7.47 -26.05 11.18
CA GLU A 779 -8.48 -26.92 11.76
C GLU A 779 -9.50 -27.45 10.74
N ALA A 780 -9.49 -26.90 9.52
CA ALA A 780 -10.41 -27.27 8.47
C ALA A 780 -10.12 -28.68 7.90
N ASN A 781 -11.17 -29.28 7.34
CA ASN A 781 -11.05 -30.54 6.61
C ASN A 781 -10.18 -30.34 5.36
N PHE A 782 -9.28 -31.28 5.12
CA PHE A 782 -8.42 -31.32 3.94
C PHE A 782 -8.31 -32.75 3.40
N ILE A 783 -7.91 -32.84 2.14
CA ILE A 783 -7.65 -34.12 1.45
C ILE A 783 -6.19 -34.22 1.09
N VAL A 784 -5.71 -35.46 1.02
CA VAL A 784 -4.37 -35.79 0.56
C VAL A 784 -4.45 -36.81 -0.56
N TRP A 785 -3.58 -36.69 -1.56
CA TRP A 785 -3.44 -37.68 -2.61
C TRP A 785 -2.00 -37.77 -3.10
N GLU A 786 -1.62 -38.97 -3.54
CA GLU A 786 -0.32 -39.17 -4.16
C GLU A 786 -0.35 -38.71 -5.63
N ILE A 787 0.58 -37.82 -6.00
CA ILE A 787 0.55 -37.09 -7.28
C ILE A 787 1.00 -37.92 -8.48
N HIS A 788 1.77 -38.98 -8.26
CA HIS A 788 2.23 -39.91 -9.30
C HIS A 788 1.28 -41.10 -9.51
N GLY A 789 0.13 -41.10 -8.82
CA GLY A 789 -0.93 -42.08 -9.03
C GLY A 789 -0.75 -43.37 -8.23
N ARG A 790 0.01 -43.35 -7.14
CA ARG A 790 0.08 -44.49 -6.21
C ARG A 790 -1.27 -44.76 -5.54
N ASP A 791 -1.55 -46.03 -5.25
CA ASP A 791 -2.74 -46.52 -4.52
C ASP A 791 -2.41 -47.51 -3.40
N ASP A 792 -1.13 -47.65 -3.05
CA ASP A 792 -0.61 -48.58 -2.06
C ASP A 792 -0.49 -47.99 -0.64
N TYR A 793 -1.32 -46.98 -0.33
CA TYR A 793 -1.50 -46.38 1.00
C TYR A 793 -2.98 -46.37 1.38
N SER A 794 -3.29 -46.26 2.67
CA SER A 794 -4.68 -46.16 3.14
C SER A 794 -4.80 -45.33 4.41
N PHE A 795 -6.03 -45.16 4.90
CA PHE A 795 -6.40 -44.37 6.07
C PHE A 795 -6.84 -45.28 7.22
N ASN A 796 -6.34 -45.03 8.42
CA ASN A 796 -6.50 -45.93 9.57
C ASN A 796 -7.93 -45.97 10.14
N THR A 797 -8.77 -44.98 9.83
CA THR A 797 -10.14 -44.85 10.37
C THR A 797 -11.20 -45.01 9.28
N THR A 798 -12.36 -45.50 9.68
CA THR A 798 -13.54 -45.66 8.80
C THR A 798 -14.49 -44.48 8.89
N MET A 799 -15.39 -44.33 7.92
CA MET A 799 -16.44 -43.30 7.94
C MET A 799 -17.30 -43.38 9.21
N LYS A 800 -17.65 -44.60 9.64
CA LYS A 800 -18.42 -44.85 10.87
C LYS A 800 -17.68 -44.40 12.13
N GLN A 801 -16.38 -44.66 12.23
CA GLN A 801 -15.57 -44.24 13.38
C GLN A 801 -15.41 -42.72 13.47
N ASN A 802 -15.46 -42.02 12.33
CA ASN A 802 -15.45 -40.56 12.27
C ASN A 802 -16.86 -39.93 12.43
N GLY A 803 -17.90 -40.72 12.71
CA GLY A 803 -19.25 -40.22 12.98
C GLY A 803 -20.08 -39.84 11.75
N CYS A 804 -19.71 -40.31 10.55
CA CYS A 804 -20.52 -40.10 9.35
C CYS A 804 -21.91 -40.76 9.48
N LEU A 805 -22.94 -40.03 9.06
CA LEU A 805 -24.33 -40.52 8.99
C LEU A 805 -24.70 -41.03 7.59
N SER A 806 -23.97 -40.58 6.57
CA SER A 806 -24.09 -40.98 5.17
C SER A 806 -22.71 -41.25 4.57
N GLU A 807 -22.65 -41.89 3.41
CA GLU A 807 -21.37 -42.18 2.75
C GLU A 807 -20.64 -40.88 2.39
N ALA A 808 -19.38 -40.76 2.83
CA ALA A 808 -18.52 -39.61 2.52
C ALA A 808 -17.96 -39.74 1.10
N GLN A 809 -17.58 -38.60 0.51
CA GLN A 809 -16.86 -38.60 -0.76
C GLN A 809 -15.49 -39.28 -0.62
N THR A 810 -15.06 -39.97 -1.67
CA THR A 810 -13.77 -40.67 -1.79
C THR A 810 -13.12 -40.32 -3.11
N TRP A 811 -11.79 -40.41 -3.22
CA TRP A 811 -11.08 -40.19 -4.47
C TRP A 811 -11.63 -41.07 -5.60
N LYS A 812 -11.95 -42.33 -5.31
CA LYS A 812 -12.53 -43.25 -6.30
C LYS A 812 -13.86 -42.72 -6.85
N SER A 813 -14.79 -42.33 -5.98
CA SER A 813 -16.10 -41.80 -6.41
C SER A 813 -15.98 -40.45 -7.11
N MET A 814 -15.10 -39.57 -6.64
CA MET A 814 -14.89 -38.24 -7.22
C MET A 814 -14.23 -38.30 -8.59
N ILE A 815 -13.25 -39.17 -8.79
CA ILE A 815 -12.61 -39.41 -10.11
C ILE A 815 -13.63 -39.99 -11.08
N GLU A 816 -14.48 -40.92 -10.63
CA GLU A 816 -15.50 -41.52 -11.49
C GLU A 816 -16.58 -40.51 -11.94
N LEU A 817 -16.97 -39.60 -11.05
CA LEU A 817 -17.91 -38.51 -11.36
C LEU A 817 -17.30 -37.45 -12.29
N ASN A 818 -15.99 -37.20 -12.19
CA ASN A 818 -15.31 -36.09 -12.88
C ASN A 818 -14.19 -36.55 -13.82
N LYS A 819 -14.41 -37.62 -14.59
CA LYS A 819 -13.39 -38.25 -15.49
C LYS A 819 -12.74 -37.30 -16.52
N HIS A 820 -13.37 -36.16 -16.79
CA HIS A 820 -12.91 -35.17 -17.77
C HIS A 820 -11.96 -34.12 -17.18
N LEU A 821 -11.80 -34.06 -15.86
CA LEU A 821 -10.96 -33.07 -15.18
C LEU A 821 -9.60 -33.67 -14.78
N PRO A 822 -8.53 -32.85 -14.72
CA PRO A 822 -7.28 -33.27 -14.11
C PRO A 822 -7.47 -33.58 -12.62
N LEU A 823 -6.69 -34.52 -12.08
CA LEU A 823 -6.84 -35.03 -10.71
C LEU A 823 -6.91 -33.92 -9.64
N GLU A 824 -6.18 -32.81 -9.84
CA GLU A 824 -6.12 -31.68 -8.92
C GLU A 824 -7.41 -30.85 -8.84
N GLU A 825 -8.26 -30.95 -9.86
CA GLU A 825 -9.53 -30.23 -9.99
C GLU A 825 -10.73 -31.14 -9.70
N VAL A 826 -10.54 -32.47 -9.70
CA VAL A 826 -11.57 -33.49 -9.45
C VAL A 826 -12.27 -33.28 -8.10
N TRP A 827 -11.50 -32.97 -7.05
CA TRP A 827 -12.04 -32.81 -5.70
C TRP A 827 -11.51 -31.54 -5.04
N GLY A 828 -12.41 -30.73 -4.50
CA GLY A 828 -12.06 -29.49 -3.81
C GLY A 828 -13.24 -28.83 -3.13
N PRO A 829 -13.06 -27.59 -2.63
CA PRO A 829 -14.10 -26.84 -1.94
C PRO A 829 -15.39 -26.67 -2.75
N GLN A 830 -15.27 -26.57 -4.08
CA GLN A 830 -16.40 -26.34 -4.98
C GLN A 830 -17.42 -27.47 -5.04
N ASN A 831 -17.03 -28.70 -4.67
CA ASN A 831 -17.88 -29.88 -4.76
C ASN A 831 -17.89 -30.73 -3.47
N TYR A 832 -17.36 -30.19 -2.37
CA TYR A 832 -17.34 -30.86 -1.08
C TYR A 832 -18.74 -30.95 -0.46
N ARG A 833 -19.04 -32.10 0.14
CA ARG A 833 -20.25 -32.37 0.92
C ARG A 833 -19.88 -33.11 2.21
N HIS A 834 -20.31 -32.58 3.35
CA HIS A 834 -20.10 -33.26 4.63
C HIS A 834 -20.94 -34.54 4.75
N CYS A 835 -20.43 -35.55 5.47
CA CYS A 835 -21.14 -36.81 5.69
C CYS A 835 -22.07 -36.81 6.92
N PHE A 836 -22.13 -35.70 7.66
CA PHE A 836 -22.79 -35.59 8.98
C PHE A 836 -24.29 -35.24 8.94
N SER A 837 -24.92 -35.25 7.75
CA SER A 837 -26.34 -34.94 7.59
C SER A 837 -27.05 -36.00 6.77
N TYR A 838 -28.26 -36.38 7.22
CA TYR A 838 -29.15 -37.29 6.50
C TYR A 838 -29.75 -36.66 5.23
N ALA A 839 -29.75 -35.33 5.11
CA ALA A 839 -30.39 -34.62 4.01
C ALA A 839 -29.54 -34.58 2.72
N VAL A 840 -28.24 -34.87 2.80
CA VAL A 840 -27.26 -34.52 1.74
C VAL A 840 -26.60 -35.77 1.12
N GLY A 841 -26.71 -36.96 1.73
CA GLY A 841 -25.94 -38.15 1.34
C GLY A 841 -26.77 -39.41 1.06
N LYS A 842 -26.18 -40.35 0.30
CA LYS A 842 -26.74 -41.69 0.08
C LYS A 842 -26.53 -42.55 1.33
N PRO A 843 -27.51 -43.38 1.74
CA PRO A 843 -27.27 -44.44 2.72
C PRO A 843 -26.37 -45.50 2.08
N GLY A 844 -25.06 -45.37 2.27
CA GLY A 844 -24.03 -46.25 1.69
C GLY A 844 -23.21 -46.98 2.75
N ASP A 845 -22.09 -47.58 2.33
CA ASP A 845 -21.22 -48.38 3.21
C ASP A 845 -20.29 -47.51 4.05
N LEU A 846 -20.63 -47.35 5.34
CA LEU A 846 -19.85 -46.58 6.31
C LEU A 846 -18.58 -47.31 6.80
N THR A 847 -18.31 -48.54 6.35
CA THR A 847 -17.09 -49.29 6.71
C THR A 847 -15.89 -48.92 5.84
N GLN A 848 -16.09 -48.17 4.76
CA GLN A 848 -15.01 -47.66 3.91
C GLN A 848 -14.05 -46.74 4.69
N PRO A 849 -12.77 -46.67 4.28
CA PRO A 849 -11.81 -45.72 4.84
C PRO A 849 -12.29 -44.28 4.70
N TYR A 850 -12.09 -43.48 5.73
CA TYR A 850 -12.38 -42.05 5.67
C TYR A 850 -11.17 -41.32 5.10
N GLU A 851 -11.30 -40.71 3.92
CA GLU A 851 -10.16 -40.11 3.20
C GLU A 851 -9.96 -38.61 3.49
N ILE A 852 -10.77 -38.05 4.39
CA ILE A 852 -10.72 -36.64 4.78
C ILE A 852 -10.02 -36.54 6.15
N ILE A 853 -9.00 -35.70 6.24
CA ILE A 853 -8.23 -35.47 7.47
C ILE A 853 -8.52 -34.06 7.99
N ASN A 854 -8.55 -33.90 9.30
CA ASN A 854 -8.45 -32.61 9.97
C ASN A 854 -7.55 -32.78 11.21
N SER A 855 -7.25 -31.67 11.90
CA SER A 855 -6.36 -31.72 13.07
C SER A 855 -6.95 -32.46 14.28
N SER A 856 -8.27 -32.66 14.33
CA SER A 856 -8.99 -33.24 15.48
C SER A 856 -9.42 -34.69 15.27
N ASN A 857 -9.53 -35.14 14.03
CA ASN A 857 -9.87 -36.50 13.67
C ASN A 857 -8.59 -37.31 13.73
N ASN A 858 -8.61 -38.43 14.45
CA ASN A 858 -7.43 -39.27 14.69
C ASN A 858 -7.06 -40.10 13.42
N ASN A 859 -7.25 -39.51 12.24
CA ASN A 859 -7.12 -40.15 10.95
C ASN A 859 -5.69 -40.02 10.42
N HIS A 860 -5.06 -41.15 10.17
CA HIS A 860 -3.65 -41.25 9.79
C HIS A 860 -3.50 -42.01 8.48
N ILE A 861 -2.52 -41.59 7.68
CA ILE A 861 -2.00 -42.32 6.54
C ILE A 861 -1.16 -43.49 7.05
N PHE A 862 -1.33 -44.67 6.46
CA PHE A 862 -0.50 -45.85 6.75
C PHE A 862 -0.25 -46.69 5.49
N TRP A 863 0.75 -47.58 5.56
CA TRP A 863 1.23 -48.38 4.43
C TRP A 863 0.94 -49.88 4.62
N PRO A 864 -0.13 -50.42 4.01
CA PRO A 864 -0.57 -51.79 4.28
C PRO A 864 0.36 -52.89 3.74
N LEU A 865 1.12 -52.61 2.68
CA LEU A 865 1.91 -53.62 1.96
C LEU A 865 3.31 -53.85 2.56
N GLY A 866 3.77 -52.97 3.45
CA GLY A 866 5.02 -53.15 4.21
C GLY A 866 6.31 -53.13 3.39
N HIS A 867 6.34 -52.42 2.26
CA HIS A 867 7.54 -52.21 1.45
C HIS A 867 8.11 -50.80 1.62
N SER A 868 9.38 -50.63 1.23
CA SER A 868 10.03 -49.33 1.16
C SER A 868 9.65 -48.62 -0.14
N GLY A 869 9.29 -47.35 -0.03
CA GLY A 869 8.83 -46.57 -1.17
C GLY A 869 8.84 -45.07 -0.90
N MET A 870 9.02 -44.30 -1.97
CA MET A 870 8.87 -42.85 -2.00
C MET A 870 7.44 -42.50 -2.40
N TYR A 871 6.81 -41.64 -1.61
CA TYR A 871 5.45 -41.14 -1.80
C TYR A 871 5.48 -39.61 -1.83
N VAL A 872 4.89 -39.00 -2.87
CA VAL A 872 4.77 -37.54 -2.93
C VAL A 872 3.30 -37.18 -2.85
N PHE A 873 2.92 -36.59 -1.73
CA PHE A 873 1.55 -36.20 -1.43
C PHE A 873 1.33 -34.72 -1.72
N ARG A 874 0.20 -34.42 -2.33
CA ARG A 874 -0.36 -33.07 -2.35
C ARG A 874 -1.53 -33.00 -1.37
N VAL A 875 -1.59 -31.91 -0.63
CA VAL A 875 -2.68 -31.59 0.28
C VAL A 875 -3.48 -30.40 -0.25
N LYS A 876 -4.79 -30.42 -0.06
CA LYS A 876 -5.70 -29.33 -0.43
C LYS A 876 -6.77 -29.15 0.63
N ILE A 877 -6.99 -27.90 1.04
CA ILE A 877 -8.09 -27.58 1.96
C ILE A 877 -9.42 -27.80 1.25
N LEU A 878 -10.34 -28.49 1.93
CA LEU A 878 -11.60 -28.95 1.37
C LEU A 878 -12.80 -28.11 1.83
N ASP A 879 -12.70 -27.44 2.98
CA ASP A 879 -13.78 -26.63 3.53
C ASP A 879 -14.14 -25.41 2.62
N PRO A 880 -15.38 -25.35 2.07
CA PRO A 880 -15.87 -24.28 1.20
C PRO A 880 -15.82 -22.90 1.86
N ASN A 881 -15.93 -22.83 3.18
CA ASN A 881 -16.02 -21.60 3.95
C ASN A 881 -14.69 -21.18 4.57
N TYR A 882 -13.60 -21.92 4.36
CA TYR A 882 -12.32 -21.65 5.02
C TYR A 882 -11.56 -20.46 4.42
N SER A 883 -11.38 -20.45 3.10
CA SER A 883 -10.63 -19.40 2.41
C SER A 883 -11.13 -19.18 0.99
N PHE A 884 -10.93 -17.97 0.45
CA PHE A 884 -11.01 -17.72 -0.99
C PHE A 884 -9.80 -18.24 -1.77
N CYS A 885 -8.67 -18.48 -1.11
CA CYS A 885 -7.46 -18.97 -1.75
C CYS A 885 -7.53 -20.47 -2.05
N ASN A 886 -6.95 -20.87 -3.19
CA ASN A 886 -6.68 -22.28 -3.48
C ASN A 886 -5.46 -22.75 -2.68
N LEU A 887 -5.68 -23.11 -1.42
CA LEU A 887 -4.63 -23.50 -0.48
C LEU A 887 -4.20 -24.95 -0.72
N THR A 888 -3.02 -25.12 -1.31
CA THR A 888 -2.38 -26.43 -1.56
C THR A 888 -0.94 -26.45 -1.07
N ALA A 889 -0.47 -27.60 -0.60
CA ALA A 889 0.96 -27.84 -0.32
C ALA A 889 1.38 -29.22 -0.83
N VAL A 890 2.69 -29.43 -1.00
CA VAL A 890 3.27 -30.72 -1.38
C VAL A 890 4.26 -31.14 -0.30
N PHE A 891 4.30 -32.44 0.01
CA PHE A 891 5.25 -33.04 0.93
C PHE A 891 5.56 -34.48 0.51
N ALA A 892 6.76 -34.96 0.84
CA ALA A 892 7.21 -36.30 0.44
C ALA A 892 7.54 -37.19 1.64
N ILE A 893 7.21 -38.47 1.57
CA ILE A 893 7.51 -39.45 2.61
C ILE A 893 8.32 -40.60 1.99
N GLU A 894 9.43 -40.94 2.64
CA GLU A 894 10.22 -42.13 2.36
C GLU A 894 9.96 -43.18 3.45
N THR A 895 9.37 -44.30 3.06
CA THR A 895 9.15 -45.43 3.98
C THR A 895 10.34 -46.39 3.94
N PHE A 896 10.78 -46.86 5.10
CA PHE A 896 11.85 -47.85 5.23
C PHE A 896 11.47 -49.01 6.15
N GLY A 897 12.24 -50.10 6.12
CA GLY A 897 12.10 -51.23 7.06
C GLY A 897 11.50 -52.52 6.50
N ALA A 898 11.38 -52.68 5.17
CA ALA A 898 10.80 -53.87 4.57
C ALA A 898 11.44 -55.18 5.10
N ILE A 899 10.60 -56.12 5.56
CA ILE A 899 11.02 -57.51 5.76
C ILE A 899 10.87 -58.19 4.39
N PRO A 900 11.96 -58.53 3.67
CA PRO A 900 11.81 -59.31 2.45
C PRO A 900 11.16 -60.64 2.82
N SER A 901 9.99 -60.93 2.24
CA SER A 901 9.39 -62.26 2.37
C SER A 901 10.42 -63.26 1.86
N PRO A 902 10.88 -64.24 2.67
CA PRO A 902 11.89 -65.18 2.22
C PRO A 902 11.35 -65.91 0.99
N GLY A 903 12.06 -65.81 -0.13
CA GLY A 903 11.62 -66.40 -1.39
C GLY A 903 11.30 -67.88 -1.19
N ALA A 904 10.21 -68.37 -1.78
CA ALA A 904 9.77 -69.75 -1.62
C ALA A 904 10.90 -70.77 -1.93
N TYR A 905 11.81 -70.41 -2.85
CA TYR A 905 13.03 -71.17 -3.15
C TYR A 905 14.01 -71.25 -1.97
N LEU A 906 14.22 -70.16 -1.23
CA LEU A 906 15.11 -70.10 -0.07
C LEU A 906 14.54 -70.94 1.09
N VAL A 907 13.23 -70.85 1.32
CA VAL A 907 12.53 -71.66 2.32
C VAL A 907 12.57 -73.14 1.94
N ALA A 908 12.31 -73.49 0.68
CA ALA A 908 12.38 -74.87 0.19
C ALA A 908 13.81 -75.43 0.26
N ALA A 909 14.83 -74.65 -0.11
CA ALA A 909 16.22 -75.05 -0.01
C ALA A 909 16.66 -75.28 1.45
N PHE A 910 16.23 -74.42 2.37
CA PHE A 910 16.54 -74.57 3.80
C PHE A 910 15.86 -75.83 4.39
N LEU A 911 14.60 -76.07 4.06
CA LEU A 911 13.87 -77.29 4.46
C LEU A 911 14.52 -78.55 3.87
N PHE A 912 14.98 -78.50 2.62
CA PHE A 912 15.66 -79.62 1.97
C PHE A 912 17.00 -79.94 2.65
N ILE A 913 17.79 -78.93 3.00
CA ILE A 913 19.04 -79.09 3.75
C ILE A 913 18.76 -79.69 5.14
N LEU A 914 17.71 -79.22 5.82
CA LEU A 914 17.35 -79.71 7.15
C LEU A 914 16.89 -81.17 7.12
N MET A 915 16.13 -81.56 6.10
CA MET A 915 15.74 -82.95 5.81
C MET A 915 16.97 -83.83 5.55
N LEU A 916 17.92 -83.37 4.73
CA LEU A 916 19.17 -84.08 4.46
C LEU A 916 19.98 -84.30 5.74
N LEU A 917 20.10 -83.25 6.56
CA LEU A 917 20.85 -83.28 7.82
C LEU A 917 20.23 -84.28 8.81
N PHE A 918 18.89 -84.26 8.92
CA PHE A 918 18.15 -85.23 9.73
C PHE A 918 18.35 -86.67 9.23
N PHE A 919 18.30 -86.88 7.91
CA PHE A 919 18.54 -88.20 7.31
C PHE A 919 19.97 -88.69 7.57
N THR A 920 20.98 -87.84 7.42
CA THR A 920 22.38 -88.19 7.73
C THR A 920 22.58 -88.53 9.20
N LEU A 921 21.97 -87.77 10.13
CA LEU A 921 22.02 -88.07 11.55
C LEU A 921 21.34 -89.42 11.87
N LEU A 922 20.23 -89.73 11.22
CA LEU A 922 19.49 -90.96 11.41
C LEU A 922 20.26 -92.18 10.86
N VAL A 923 20.91 -92.03 9.70
CA VAL A 923 21.79 -93.05 9.12
C VAL A 923 23.04 -93.26 10.00
N LEU A 924 23.70 -92.20 10.45
CA LEU A 924 24.86 -92.29 11.36
C LEU A 924 24.49 -92.91 12.70
N SER A 925 23.33 -92.54 13.24
CA SER A 925 22.72 -93.16 14.43
C SER A 925 22.49 -94.65 14.24
N TYR A 926 21.90 -95.06 13.12
CA TYR A 926 21.66 -96.46 12.78
C TYR A 926 22.96 -97.27 12.67
N PHE A 927 23.98 -96.73 12.00
CA PHE A 927 25.29 -97.38 11.92
C PHE A 927 25.98 -97.47 13.28
N ARG A 928 25.88 -96.45 14.12
CA ARG A 928 26.41 -96.47 15.51
C ARG A 928 25.66 -97.50 16.37
N TYR A 929 24.35 -97.60 16.23
CA TYR A 929 23.53 -98.63 16.88
C TYR A 929 23.94 -100.03 16.41
N MET A 930 24.08 -100.27 15.11
CA MET A 930 24.52 -101.56 14.57
C MET A 930 25.94 -101.95 15.01
N ASN A 931 26.83 -100.97 15.18
CA ASN A 931 28.20 -101.23 15.67
C ASN A 931 28.22 -101.63 17.16
N ILE A 932 27.36 -101.04 17.98
CA ILE A 932 27.16 -101.43 19.39
C ILE A 932 26.44 -102.78 19.48
N TYR A 933 25.42 -103.01 18.66
CA TYR A 933 24.65 -104.26 18.61
C TYR A 933 25.52 -105.46 18.20
N ARG A 934 26.43 -105.29 17.22
CA ARG A 934 27.41 -106.32 16.85
C ARG A 934 28.45 -106.61 17.94
N ARG A 935 28.80 -105.63 18.78
CA ARG A 935 29.74 -105.80 19.89
C ARG A 935 29.19 -106.69 21.03
N HIS A 936 27.87 -106.89 21.09
CA HIS A 936 27.21 -107.67 22.16
C HIS A 936 26.69 -109.05 21.73
N ILE A 937 26.90 -109.49 20.47
CA ILE A 937 26.42 -110.80 19.97
C ILE A 937 27.52 -111.86 19.89
N TYR A 938 28.81 -111.49 19.92
CA TYR A 938 29.93 -112.45 19.88
C TYR A 938 30.86 -112.31 21.09
N GLU A 939 30.40 -112.73 22.26
CA GLU A 939 31.27 -113.28 23.32
C GLU A 939 30.52 -114.45 24.00
N PRO A 940 30.94 -115.72 23.80
CA PRO A 940 30.28 -116.87 24.40
C PRO A 940 30.63 -117.03 25.88
N LEU A 941 29.62 -117.50 26.63
CA LEU A 941 29.71 -117.95 28.01
C LEU A 941 30.83 -118.97 28.27
N HIS A 942 31.52 -118.75 29.39
CA HIS A 942 32.28 -119.69 30.25
C HIS A 942 33.74 -120.03 29.90
N LYS A 943 34.62 -119.79 30.89
CA LYS A 943 35.68 -120.71 31.38
C LYS A 943 36.25 -120.25 32.75
N PRO A 944 36.90 -121.13 33.55
CA PRO A 944 36.44 -121.56 34.89
C PRO A 944 37.42 -121.13 36.03
N PRO A 945 37.20 -121.52 37.31
CA PRO A 945 37.79 -120.86 38.48
C PRO A 945 39.20 -121.37 38.82
N LYS A 946 40.03 -120.57 39.49
CA LYS A 946 41.29 -120.99 40.12
C LYS A 946 41.61 -120.18 41.39
N PRO A 947 42.44 -120.72 42.29
CA PRO A 947 42.04 -120.98 43.68
C PRO A 947 42.74 -120.09 44.71
N LYS A 948 42.21 -120.14 45.95
CA LYS A 948 42.85 -119.65 47.18
C LYS A 948 44.28 -120.17 47.33
N LYS A 949 45.20 -119.29 47.72
CA LYS A 949 46.29 -119.58 48.67
C LYS A 949 46.52 -118.37 49.59
N SER A 950 46.93 -118.73 50.80
CA SER A 950 47.38 -117.96 51.98
C SER A 950 47.85 -116.53 51.74
#